data_AF-B4UK96-F1
#
_entry.id   AF-B4UK96-F1
#
_cell.length_a   1.000
_cell.length_b   1.000
_cell.length_c   1.000
_cell.angle_alpha   90.00
_cell.angle_beta   90.00
_cell.angle_gamma   90.00
#
_symmetry.space_group_name_H-M   'P 1'
#
loop_
_entity.id
_entity.type
_entity.pdbx_description
1 polymer ?
#
loop_
_entity_poly.entity_id
_entity_poly.type
_entity_poly.pdbx_seq_one_letter_code
_entity_poly.pdbx_strand_id
1 'polypeptide(L)'
;MRRGIILAAVAAGAFASACGGGSGSDAARAADAARSAATGVTGTVRDTAGAPIAGAVVSDGQRSATSGTDGAYALAERAGTVTLTASRAGYASATQTVGVPKRGAVQLDWALAPTAPPPPSGGAYRVFANNDLGMHCVDRSFAVFSILPPYNVVNAQVVALQASGKPVLLDASQVDLRYAAIADATGSINSTSKGKTDFWTYAATLYGAALPEGAGLMGLWMPADAPDASGTTLSWDAGLGLFHAPGIPILPIDDAGRTNPYPLLRFSAYDKAGTALAATDVVLPVSDETSCQNCHATGKVAAAEPGIAWSADPDLEAQARQNVLALHDAEHGTALRQQAPVLCASCHYSPALDLAGTGPSPQQALHPTMSSVMHGFHADKVAGLWDAPVPVGGTIPPAAQQACYQCHPGAQTQCLRGAMSSKLACQNCHGDMAAVGGAVPLLAGGSVDGTGDGAPRRPWRDEPRCQSCHANDAVSKTTLASAPPLADDGLRFNEAFRAGDPSASPILASNRRFAEEPGKLYRHSKGHGGLACEACHGSTHAIWSGNANDDVAATQLQGHSGTVGECSTCHLSPPTMGLGGPHGMHPVGDAWVRAHSAVAEADLTACQACHGTDYRGTVLSRMFATRTLMGRTLTAGTPVGCFHCHNGP
;
A
#
# COMPACT_ATOMS: atom_id res chain seq x y z
N MET A 1 26.88 -61.19 -34.94
CA MET A 1 26.94 -62.66 -34.85
C MET A 1 26.27 -63.10 -33.55
N ARG A 2 25.27 -64.00 -33.65
CA ARG A 2 24.61 -64.86 -32.61
C ARG A 2 24.18 -64.19 -31.28
N ARG A 3 22.88 -63.93 -31.02
CA ARG A 3 21.73 -64.81 -30.66
C ARG A 3 21.81 -65.47 -29.26
N GLY A 4 20.73 -65.32 -28.49
CA GLY A 4 20.30 -66.16 -27.34
C GLY A 4 19.86 -65.32 -26.13
N ILE A 5 18.60 -64.92 -25.90
CA ILE A 5 17.38 -65.70 -25.50
C ILE A 5 17.65 -66.46 -24.17
N ILE A 6 16.94 -66.27 -23.03
CA ILE A 6 15.59 -66.74 -22.62
C ILE A 6 15.32 -66.11 -21.22
N LEU A 7 14.26 -65.32 -20.99
CA LEU A 7 12.94 -65.67 -20.37
C LEU A 7 13.06 -66.35 -18.99
N ALA A 8 12.51 -65.85 -17.88
CA ALA A 8 11.09 -65.85 -17.45
C ALA A 8 11.13 -66.30 -15.97
N ALA A 9 10.70 -65.52 -14.98
CA ALA A 9 9.32 -65.24 -14.56
C ALA A 9 8.86 -66.16 -13.40
N VAL A 10 7.95 -65.62 -12.58
CA VAL A 10 6.97 -66.33 -11.71
C VAL A 10 7.58 -66.84 -10.38
N ALA A 11 6.99 -66.74 -9.19
CA ALA A 11 5.82 -66.09 -8.59
C ALA A 11 5.98 -66.28 -7.06
N ALA A 12 5.60 -65.30 -6.24
CA ALA A 12 4.36 -65.22 -5.44
C ALA A 12 4.26 -66.18 -4.22
N GLY A 13 3.63 -65.65 -3.17
CA GLY A 13 3.21 -66.38 -1.96
C GLY A 13 3.92 -65.85 -0.71
N ALA A 14 3.51 -64.76 -0.04
CA ALA A 14 2.24 -64.42 0.59
C ALA A 14 2.02 -65.05 1.98
N PHE A 15 1.54 -64.19 2.90
CA PHE A 15 0.97 -64.43 4.24
C PHE A 15 1.93 -64.86 5.36
N ALA A 16 1.79 -64.44 6.63
CA ALA A 16 1.08 -63.37 7.33
C ALA A 16 1.43 -63.51 8.83
N SER A 17 1.38 -62.41 9.59
CA SER A 17 1.03 -62.30 11.03
C SER A 17 1.78 -63.17 12.07
N ALA A 18 2.10 -62.74 13.29
CA ALA A 18 1.86 -61.53 14.06
C ALA A 18 2.60 -61.67 15.42
N CYS A 19 2.91 -60.52 16.03
CA CYS A 19 2.93 -60.19 17.47
C CYS A 19 3.93 -60.83 18.48
N GLY A 20 4.55 -59.90 19.24
CA GLY A 20 5.07 -60.05 20.62
C GLY A 20 6.56 -60.42 20.70
N GLY A 21 7.49 -59.62 21.24
CA GLY A 21 7.41 -58.60 22.27
C GLY A 21 8.17 -59.08 23.51
N GLY A 22 9.38 -58.57 23.77
CA GLY A 22 9.98 -58.62 25.10
C GLY A 22 11.50 -58.82 25.22
N SER A 23 12.17 -57.71 25.57
CA SER A 23 13.33 -57.59 26.46
C SER A 23 14.76 -57.89 25.95
N GLY A 24 15.49 -56.81 25.69
CA GLY A 24 16.61 -56.40 26.56
C GLY A 24 17.97 -57.05 26.31
N SER A 25 18.76 -56.49 25.39
CA SER A 25 20.24 -56.33 25.54
C SER A 25 20.85 -55.50 24.40
N ASP A 26 20.41 -54.24 24.27
CA ASP A 26 20.87 -53.25 23.27
C ASP A 26 22.06 -52.37 23.71
N ALA A 27 22.95 -52.86 24.58
CA ALA A 27 24.05 -52.03 25.09
C ALA A 27 25.44 -52.32 24.49
N ALA A 28 25.61 -53.40 23.72
CA ALA A 28 26.95 -53.86 23.31
C ALA A 28 27.19 -53.95 21.79
N ARG A 29 26.22 -53.61 20.94
CA ARG A 29 26.39 -53.61 19.46
C ARG A 29 26.47 -52.23 18.80
N ALA A 30 26.41 -51.15 19.56
CA ALA A 30 26.47 -49.78 19.01
C ALA A 30 27.89 -49.21 18.82
N ALA A 31 28.94 -49.93 19.23
CA ALA A 31 30.30 -49.38 19.26
C ALA A 31 31.16 -49.63 18.00
N ASP A 32 30.69 -50.40 17.01
CA ASP A 32 31.50 -50.77 15.82
C ASP A 32 30.94 -50.30 14.46
N ALA A 33 29.95 -49.39 14.47
CA ALA A 33 29.40 -48.77 13.25
C ALA A 33 29.87 -47.30 13.02
N ALA A 34 30.81 -46.81 13.82
CA ALA A 34 31.31 -45.42 13.77
C ALA A 34 32.52 -45.22 12.83
N ARG A 35 32.65 -46.01 11.75
CA ARG A 35 33.73 -45.88 10.75
C ARG A 35 33.26 -46.05 9.31
N SER A 36 32.41 -45.13 8.84
CA SER A 36 32.42 -44.59 7.46
C SER A 36 31.41 -43.44 7.34
N ALA A 37 31.70 -42.26 7.92
CA ALA A 37 30.95 -41.06 7.58
C ALA A 37 31.48 -40.56 6.23
N ALA A 38 30.72 -40.76 5.14
CA ALA A 38 31.09 -40.31 3.81
C ALA A 38 31.39 -38.79 3.84
N THR A 39 32.57 -38.39 3.35
CA THR A 39 32.91 -36.98 3.18
C THR A 39 31.98 -36.35 2.16
N GLY A 40 31.40 -35.19 2.45
CA GLY A 40 30.40 -34.61 1.55
C GLY A 40 29.77 -33.30 1.99
N VAL A 41 28.71 -32.93 1.29
CA VAL A 41 27.85 -31.78 1.55
C VAL A 41 26.42 -32.28 1.73
N THR A 42 25.76 -31.86 2.79
CA THR A 42 24.35 -32.18 3.06
C THR A 42 23.56 -30.89 3.22
N GLY A 43 22.25 -30.90 3.01
CA GLY A 43 21.44 -29.72 3.27
C GLY A 43 20.06 -29.85 2.67
N THR A 44 19.38 -28.73 2.53
CA THR A 44 18.05 -28.65 1.94
C THR A 44 18.01 -27.68 0.76
N VAL A 45 17.19 -27.96 -0.23
CA VAL A 45 16.82 -27.03 -1.29
C VAL A 45 15.36 -26.64 -1.08
N ARG A 46 15.12 -25.36 -0.82
CA ARG A 46 13.80 -24.77 -0.58
C ARG A 46 13.57 -23.62 -1.54
N ASP A 47 12.32 -23.23 -1.71
CA ASP A 47 11.99 -21.97 -2.37
C ASP A 47 12.19 -20.79 -1.40
N THR A 48 12.11 -19.57 -1.92
CA THR A 48 12.21 -18.35 -1.09
C THR A 48 11.07 -18.19 -0.09
N ALA A 49 10.00 -18.99 -0.19
CA ALA A 49 8.89 -19.04 0.77
C ALA A 49 9.06 -20.16 1.83
N GLY A 50 10.16 -20.92 1.78
CA GLY A 50 10.51 -21.98 2.73
C GLY A 50 9.93 -23.37 2.40
N ALA A 51 9.19 -23.53 1.30
CA ALA A 51 8.68 -24.82 0.88
C ALA A 51 9.81 -25.69 0.28
N PRO A 52 9.83 -27.02 0.55
CA PRO A 52 10.85 -27.89 0.01
C PRO A 52 10.75 -28.04 -1.52
N ILE A 53 11.86 -27.89 -2.23
CA ILE A 53 11.94 -28.13 -3.67
C ILE A 53 12.43 -29.56 -3.88
N ALA A 54 11.50 -30.46 -4.18
CA ALA A 54 11.81 -31.85 -4.48
C ALA A 54 12.41 -32.00 -5.87
N GLY A 55 13.55 -32.69 -6.00
CA GLY A 55 14.20 -33.02 -7.25
C GLY A 55 15.09 -31.91 -7.85
N ALA A 56 15.51 -30.93 -7.06
CA ALA A 56 16.53 -29.96 -7.46
C ALA A 56 17.90 -30.64 -7.50
N VAL A 57 18.74 -30.26 -8.46
CA VAL A 57 20.08 -30.84 -8.65
C VAL A 57 21.12 -29.89 -8.05
N VAL A 58 21.90 -30.38 -7.09
CA VAL A 58 23.08 -29.70 -6.53
C VAL A 58 24.32 -30.35 -7.13
N SER A 59 25.17 -29.60 -7.83
CA SER A 59 26.31 -30.16 -8.58
C SER A 59 27.54 -29.25 -8.60
N ASP A 60 28.73 -29.85 -8.62
CA ASP A 60 30.02 -29.19 -8.92
C ASP A 60 30.40 -29.26 -10.41
N GLY A 61 29.51 -29.80 -11.26
CA GLY A 61 29.76 -30.09 -12.68
C GLY A 61 30.38 -31.46 -12.96
N GLN A 62 30.72 -32.25 -11.95
CA GLN A 62 31.28 -33.61 -12.05
C GLN A 62 30.52 -34.64 -11.19
N ARG A 63 30.10 -34.24 -9.99
CA ARG A 63 29.24 -34.95 -9.06
C ARG A 63 27.96 -34.16 -8.86
N SER A 64 26.89 -34.86 -8.54
CA SER A 64 25.60 -34.25 -8.29
C SER A 64 24.76 -35.07 -7.33
N ALA A 65 23.92 -34.38 -6.56
CA ALA A 65 22.87 -34.98 -5.75
C ALA A 65 21.55 -34.31 -6.09
N THR A 66 20.46 -35.04 -5.85
CA THR A 66 19.12 -34.56 -6.09
C THR A 66 18.35 -34.49 -4.78
N SER A 67 17.66 -33.39 -4.53
CA SER A 67 16.87 -33.22 -3.31
C SER A 67 15.65 -34.15 -3.26
N GLY A 68 15.34 -34.66 -2.07
CA GLY A 68 14.15 -35.47 -1.78
C GLY A 68 12.88 -34.64 -1.66
N THR A 69 11.74 -35.30 -1.36
CA THR A 69 10.43 -34.65 -1.24
C THR A 69 10.32 -33.64 -0.11
N ASP A 70 11.18 -33.75 0.90
CA ASP A 70 11.37 -32.82 2.02
C ASP A 70 12.43 -31.75 1.74
N GLY A 71 12.98 -31.72 0.52
CA GLY A 71 14.02 -30.81 0.08
C GLY A 71 15.43 -31.25 0.46
N ALA A 72 15.61 -32.31 1.25
CA ALA A 72 16.93 -32.72 1.73
C ALA A 72 17.79 -33.36 0.62
N TYR A 73 19.09 -33.07 0.60
CA TYR A 73 20.05 -33.70 -0.29
C TYR A 73 21.32 -34.09 0.48
N ALA A 74 22.02 -35.10 -0.03
CA ALA A 74 23.34 -35.50 0.44
C ALA A 74 24.24 -35.80 -0.77
N LEU A 75 25.28 -34.99 -0.94
CA LEU A 75 26.27 -35.09 -2.02
C LEU A 75 27.59 -35.57 -1.46
N ALA A 76 28.04 -36.75 -1.89
CA ALA A 76 29.40 -37.20 -1.59
C ALA A 76 30.41 -36.32 -2.35
N GLU A 77 31.31 -35.68 -1.63
CA GLU A 77 32.31 -34.77 -2.20
C GLU A 77 33.73 -35.06 -1.73
N ARG A 78 34.71 -34.55 -2.48
CA ARG A 78 36.11 -34.60 -2.06
C ARG A 78 36.40 -33.46 -1.09
N ALA A 79 37.27 -33.76 -0.11
CA ALA A 79 37.77 -32.74 0.81
C ALA A 79 38.54 -31.65 0.05
N GLY A 80 38.26 -30.39 0.38
CA GLY A 80 38.77 -29.22 -0.36
C GLY A 80 37.68 -28.19 -0.59
N THR A 81 38.02 -27.12 -1.29
CA THR A 81 37.07 -26.07 -1.67
C THR A 81 36.38 -26.46 -2.98
N VAL A 82 35.05 -26.49 -2.98
CA VAL A 82 34.24 -26.85 -4.15
C VAL A 82 33.17 -25.78 -4.39
N THR A 83 32.94 -25.43 -5.66
CA THR A 83 31.84 -24.56 -6.08
C THR A 83 30.68 -25.43 -6.50
N LEU A 84 29.54 -25.30 -5.82
CA LEU A 84 28.31 -26.03 -6.10
C LEU A 84 27.28 -25.09 -6.71
N THR A 85 26.46 -25.64 -7.61
CA THR A 85 25.29 -24.98 -8.20
C THR A 85 24.05 -25.79 -7.91
N ALA A 86 23.03 -25.16 -7.32
CA ALA A 86 21.69 -25.73 -7.19
C ALA A 86 20.80 -25.24 -8.33
N SER A 87 20.12 -26.16 -9.01
CA SER A 87 19.27 -25.84 -10.16
C SER A 87 18.02 -26.72 -10.25
N ARG A 88 16.92 -26.15 -10.74
CA ARG A 88 15.67 -26.85 -11.02
C ARG A 88 14.88 -26.11 -12.09
N ALA A 89 14.34 -26.82 -13.07
CA ALA A 89 13.43 -26.22 -14.06
C ALA A 89 12.24 -25.53 -13.35
N GLY A 90 11.94 -24.30 -13.76
CA GLY A 90 10.97 -23.45 -13.08
C GLY A 90 11.55 -22.62 -11.92
N TYR A 91 12.86 -22.66 -11.69
CA TYR A 91 13.57 -21.87 -10.66
C TYR A 91 14.90 -21.32 -11.17
N ALA A 92 15.29 -20.14 -10.69
CA ALA A 92 16.58 -19.52 -10.95
C ALA A 92 17.67 -20.31 -10.22
N SER A 93 18.77 -20.63 -10.91
CA SER A 93 19.88 -21.36 -10.30
C SER A 93 20.68 -20.48 -9.35
N ALA A 94 21.21 -21.06 -8.26
CA ALA A 94 22.11 -20.39 -7.32
C ALA A 94 23.46 -21.11 -7.25
N THR A 95 24.55 -20.37 -7.06
CA THR A 95 25.92 -20.91 -6.99
C THR A 95 26.62 -20.44 -5.73
N GLN A 96 27.28 -21.34 -5.00
CA GLN A 96 28.04 -21.04 -3.79
C GLN A 96 29.31 -21.88 -3.70
N THR A 97 30.33 -21.36 -3.02
CA THR A 97 31.59 -22.09 -2.78
C THR A 97 31.68 -22.50 -1.31
N VAL A 98 31.98 -23.77 -1.06
CA VAL A 98 32.01 -24.36 0.29
C VAL A 98 33.30 -25.17 0.51
N GLY A 99 33.82 -25.14 1.74
CA GLY A 99 34.96 -25.98 2.15
C GLY A 99 34.48 -27.33 2.72
N VAL A 100 34.78 -28.42 2.03
CA VAL A 100 34.43 -29.79 2.45
C VAL A 100 35.55 -30.34 3.35
N PRO A 101 35.24 -30.76 4.60
CA PRO A 101 36.26 -31.24 5.54
C PRO A 101 36.84 -32.60 5.13
N LYS A 102 38.03 -32.94 5.64
CA LYS A 102 38.67 -34.25 5.37
C LYS A 102 37.89 -35.45 5.92
N ARG A 103 36.98 -35.25 6.89
CA ARG A 103 36.09 -36.25 7.48
C ARG A 103 34.75 -35.60 7.85
N GLY A 104 33.64 -36.29 7.59
CA GLY A 104 32.28 -35.77 7.85
C GLY A 104 31.72 -34.92 6.70
N ALA A 105 30.51 -34.39 6.89
CA ALA A 105 29.85 -33.55 5.91
C ALA A 105 29.66 -32.11 6.41
N VAL A 106 29.63 -31.16 5.49
CA VAL A 106 29.29 -29.75 5.75
C VAL A 106 27.85 -29.48 5.34
N GLN A 107 27.11 -28.69 6.12
CA GLN A 107 25.74 -28.32 5.79
C GLN A 107 25.72 -27.10 4.85
N LEU A 108 24.95 -27.19 3.76
CA LEU A 108 24.76 -26.11 2.80
C LEU A 108 23.30 -26.10 2.30
N ASP A 109 22.54 -25.12 2.75
CA ASP A 109 21.13 -24.95 2.38
C ASP A 109 20.97 -23.94 1.22
N TRP A 110 19.99 -24.19 0.36
CA TRP A 110 19.72 -23.41 -0.84
C TRP A 110 18.29 -22.85 -0.81
N ALA A 111 18.14 -21.58 -1.17
CA ALA A 111 16.85 -20.96 -1.47
C ALA A 111 16.82 -20.58 -2.96
N LEU A 112 15.97 -21.22 -3.77
CA LEU A 112 15.83 -20.91 -5.20
C LEU A 112 14.53 -20.14 -5.45
N ALA A 113 14.60 -19.04 -6.20
CA ALA A 113 13.41 -18.28 -6.60
C ALA A 113 12.75 -18.93 -7.84
N PRO A 114 11.41 -19.08 -7.90
CA PRO A 114 10.73 -19.53 -9.11
C PRO A 114 11.04 -18.62 -10.32
N THR A 115 11.24 -19.20 -11.50
CA THR A 115 11.24 -18.44 -12.77
C THR A 115 9.81 -18.31 -13.25
N ALA A 116 9.26 -17.10 -13.32
CA ALA A 116 7.92 -16.94 -13.87
C ALA A 116 7.92 -17.24 -15.38
N PRO A 117 6.80 -17.77 -15.92
CA PRO A 117 6.61 -17.86 -17.36
C PRO A 117 6.65 -16.46 -17.98
N PRO A 118 7.10 -16.33 -19.25
CA PRO A 118 7.07 -15.04 -19.95
C PRO A 118 5.63 -14.48 -19.98
N PRO A 119 5.45 -13.15 -20.10
CA PRO A 119 4.13 -12.57 -20.29
C PRO A 119 3.37 -13.32 -21.40
N PRO A 120 2.07 -13.61 -21.23
CA PRO A 120 1.30 -14.34 -22.24
C PRO A 120 1.32 -13.56 -23.57
N SER A 121 1.79 -14.15 -24.67
CA SER A 121 1.77 -13.48 -25.97
C SER A 121 0.33 -13.40 -26.52
N GLY A 122 -0.08 -12.21 -26.97
CA GLY A 122 -1.40 -11.97 -27.58
C GLY A 122 -2.56 -11.65 -26.62
N GLY A 123 -2.29 -11.40 -25.33
CA GLY A 123 -3.28 -10.90 -24.36
C GLY A 123 -3.39 -9.37 -24.34
N ALA A 124 -4.51 -8.82 -23.87
CA ALA A 124 -4.63 -7.41 -23.52
C ALA A 124 -4.14 -7.19 -22.08
N TYR A 125 -3.58 -6.03 -21.76
CA TYR A 125 -3.07 -5.71 -20.44
C TYR A 125 -3.75 -4.48 -19.85
N ARG A 126 -3.71 -4.35 -18.53
CA ARG A 126 -4.09 -3.13 -17.79
C ARG A 126 -3.03 -2.79 -16.76
N VAL A 127 -2.73 -1.51 -16.63
CA VAL A 127 -1.89 -0.96 -15.56
C VAL A 127 -2.80 -0.26 -14.57
N PHE A 128 -2.76 -0.69 -13.32
CA PHE A 128 -3.34 0.04 -12.20
C PHE A 128 -2.19 0.73 -11.49
N ALA A 129 -2.26 2.04 -11.32
CA ALA A 129 -1.26 2.80 -10.61
C ALA A 129 -1.96 3.92 -9.84
N ASN A 130 -1.54 4.16 -8.61
CA ASN A 130 -2.21 5.09 -7.70
C ASN A 130 -1.19 5.74 -6.77
N ASN A 131 -1.36 7.03 -6.50
CA ASN A 131 -0.70 7.66 -5.37
C ASN A 131 -1.22 7.02 -4.06
N ASP A 132 -0.35 6.84 -3.07
CA ASP A 132 -0.66 6.07 -1.84
C ASP A 132 -1.52 6.83 -0.80
N LEU A 133 -1.47 8.16 -0.80
CA LEU A 133 -2.12 9.00 0.22
C LEU A 133 -3.30 9.80 -0.32
N GLY A 134 -3.20 10.27 -1.56
CA GLY A 134 -4.09 11.24 -2.21
C GLY A 134 -3.45 12.62 -2.35
N MET A 135 -2.38 12.90 -1.60
CA MET A 135 -1.49 14.04 -1.74
C MET A 135 -0.25 13.88 -0.84
N HIS A 136 0.92 14.21 -1.36
CA HIS A 136 2.13 14.44 -0.54
C HIS A 136 2.34 15.94 -0.30
N CYS A 137 3.06 16.29 0.76
CA CYS A 137 3.42 17.67 1.05
C CYS A 137 4.93 17.86 0.87
N VAL A 138 5.34 19.08 0.53
CA VAL A 138 6.75 19.46 0.38
C VAL A 138 6.99 20.83 1.00
N ASP A 139 8.16 21.02 1.62
CA ASP A 139 8.55 22.37 2.04
C ASP A 139 8.80 23.26 0.82
N ARG A 140 8.24 24.48 0.83
CA ARG A 140 8.51 25.49 -0.19
C ARG A 140 9.99 25.89 -0.28
N SER A 141 10.69 25.90 0.86
CA SER A 141 12.12 26.15 0.97
C SER A 141 12.71 25.35 2.13
N PHE A 142 13.97 24.92 1.97
CA PHE A 142 14.72 24.11 2.91
C PHE A 142 15.78 24.92 3.69
N ALA A 143 15.83 26.24 3.50
CA ALA A 143 16.90 27.10 4.03
C ALA A 143 16.85 27.34 5.55
N VAL A 144 15.69 27.19 6.19
CA VAL A 144 15.51 27.47 7.63
C VAL A 144 15.32 26.19 8.44
N PHE A 145 14.32 25.40 8.07
CA PHE A 145 14.12 24.05 8.58
C PHE A 145 13.35 23.24 7.55
N SER A 146 13.31 21.93 7.75
CA SER A 146 12.49 21.04 6.93
C SER A 146 11.62 20.11 7.76
N ILE A 147 10.40 19.90 7.25
CA ILE A 147 9.43 18.91 7.71
C ILE A 147 9.36 17.75 6.71
N LEU A 148 9.27 18.03 5.40
CA LEU A 148 9.11 17.01 4.36
C LEU A 148 9.88 17.35 3.07
N PRO A 149 10.62 16.38 2.49
CA PRO A 149 11.34 16.57 1.23
C PRO A 149 10.39 16.52 0.02
N PRO A 150 10.85 16.88 -1.19
CA PRO A 150 10.11 16.57 -2.41
C PRO A 150 9.95 15.05 -2.53
N TYR A 151 8.69 14.60 -2.49
CA TYR A 151 8.39 13.18 -2.37
C TYR A 151 6.98 12.88 -2.89
N ASN A 152 6.84 11.74 -3.55
CA ASN A 152 5.55 11.15 -3.88
C ASN A 152 5.74 9.64 -4.01
N VAL A 153 4.72 8.87 -3.65
CA VAL A 153 4.75 7.42 -3.69
C VAL A 153 3.65 6.93 -4.62
N VAL A 154 4.00 5.99 -5.51
CA VAL A 154 3.03 5.30 -6.36
C VAL A 154 3.15 3.80 -6.18
N ASN A 155 2.01 3.16 -5.95
CA ASN A 155 1.85 1.71 -5.99
C ASN A 155 1.20 1.33 -7.33
N ALA A 156 1.64 0.21 -7.92
CA ALA A 156 1.12 -0.25 -9.19
C ALA A 156 1.04 -1.77 -9.33
N GLN A 157 0.12 -2.23 -10.17
CA GLN A 157 -0.06 -3.61 -10.58
C GLN A 157 -0.33 -3.70 -12.08
N VAL A 158 0.12 -4.79 -12.70
CA VAL A 158 -0.19 -5.09 -14.10
C VAL A 158 -1.03 -6.34 -14.16
N VAL A 159 -2.18 -6.23 -14.83
CA VAL A 159 -3.11 -7.34 -15.04
C VAL A 159 -3.00 -7.77 -16.50
N ALA A 160 -2.63 -9.03 -16.72
CA ALA A 160 -2.78 -9.70 -18.01
C ALA A 160 -4.19 -10.29 -18.11
N LEU A 161 -4.94 -9.83 -19.11
CA LEU A 161 -6.27 -10.33 -19.41
C LEU A 161 -6.14 -11.57 -20.29
N GLN A 162 -6.86 -12.63 -19.92
CA GLN A 162 -6.75 -13.94 -20.59
C GLN A 162 -8.04 -14.33 -21.30
N ALA A 163 -7.90 -15.03 -22.43
CA ALA A 163 -9.03 -15.64 -23.14
C ALA A 163 -9.75 -16.72 -22.30
N SER A 164 -9.04 -17.31 -21.32
CA SER A 164 -9.61 -18.21 -20.32
C SER A 164 -10.67 -17.54 -19.43
N GLY A 165 -10.74 -16.21 -19.43
CA GLY A 165 -11.60 -15.41 -18.55
C GLY A 165 -11.01 -15.13 -17.17
N LYS A 166 -9.89 -15.76 -16.79
CA LYS A 166 -9.21 -15.53 -15.50
C LYS A 166 -7.99 -14.61 -15.66
N PRO A 167 -8.04 -13.35 -15.17
CA PRO A 167 -6.88 -12.46 -15.20
C PRO A 167 -5.73 -12.98 -14.34
N VAL A 168 -4.52 -12.55 -14.68
CA VAL A 168 -3.31 -12.84 -13.92
C VAL A 168 -2.57 -11.54 -13.62
N LEU A 169 -2.17 -11.38 -12.35
CA LEU A 169 -1.25 -10.33 -11.94
C LEU A 169 0.17 -10.69 -12.37
N LEU A 170 0.85 -9.76 -13.02
CA LEU A 170 2.24 -9.91 -13.42
C LEU A 170 3.18 -9.33 -12.37
N ASP A 171 4.35 -9.94 -12.24
CA ASP A 171 5.43 -9.50 -11.36
C ASP A 171 6.65 -8.98 -12.12
N ALA A 172 7.68 -8.55 -11.38
CA ALA A 172 8.90 -8.00 -11.95
C ALA A 172 9.83 -9.00 -12.64
N SER A 173 9.53 -10.30 -12.64
CA SER A 173 10.21 -11.25 -13.53
C SER A 173 9.58 -11.26 -14.93
N GLN A 174 8.34 -10.77 -15.07
CA GLN A 174 7.58 -10.79 -16.32
C GLN A 174 7.56 -9.42 -17.03
N VAL A 175 7.41 -8.33 -16.28
CA VAL A 175 7.29 -6.98 -16.84
C VAL A 175 8.16 -5.97 -16.10
N ASP A 176 8.44 -4.84 -16.77
CA ASP A 176 8.98 -3.63 -16.15
C ASP A 176 7.91 -2.54 -16.19
N LEU A 177 7.81 -1.73 -15.14
CA LEU A 177 6.94 -0.54 -15.14
C LEU A 177 7.80 0.71 -15.08
N ARG A 178 7.48 1.68 -15.93
CA ARG A 178 8.14 2.98 -15.97
C ARG A 178 7.13 4.11 -16.01
N TYR A 179 7.48 5.24 -15.42
CA TYR A 179 6.69 6.46 -15.54
C TYR A 179 7.33 7.48 -16.48
N ALA A 180 6.50 8.28 -17.13
CA ALA A 180 6.90 9.39 -17.99
C ALA A 180 6.00 10.61 -17.76
N ALA A 181 6.50 11.80 -18.08
CA ALA A 181 5.73 13.02 -17.95
C ALA A 181 4.69 13.10 -19.08
N ILE A 182 3.50 13.57 -18.74
CA ILE A 182 2.45 13.82 -19.73
C ILE A 182 1.74 15.12 -19.38
N ALA A 183 1.28 15.84 -20.40
CA ALA A 183 0.46 17.01 -20.18
C ALA A 183 -0.96 16.58 -19.76
N ASP A 184 -1.54 17.29 -18.81
CA ASP A 184 -2.95 17.16 -18.50
C ASP A 184 -3.85 17.80 -19.58
N ALA A 185 -5.17 17.73 -19.38
CA ALA A 185 -6.15 18.29 -20.33
C ALA A 185 -6.05 19.82 -20.51
N THR A 186 -5.36 20.53 -19.61
CA THR A 186 -5.10 21.98 -19.71
C THR A 186 -3.77 22.29 -20.40
N GLY A 187 -2.98 21.27 -20.73
CA GLY A 187 -1.64 21.41 -21.28
C GLY A 187 -0.55 21.64 -20.22
N SER A 188 -0.85 21.50 -18.93
CA SER A 188 0.18 21.56 -17.88
C SER A 188 0.95 20.25 -17.82
N ILE A 189 2.28 20.33 -17.85
CA ILE A 189 3.20 19.18 -17.80
C ILE A 189 4.27 19.44 -16.75
N ASN A 190 4.62 18.41 -15.99
CA ASN A 190 5.66 18.46 -14.97
C ASN A 190 6.68 17.35 -15.26
N SER A 191 7.75 17.69 -15.97
CA SER A 191 8.77 16.73 -16.42
C SER A 191 10.09 16.85 -15.69
N THR A 192 10.36 17.99 -15.05
CA THR A 192 11.60 18.26 -14.30
C THR A 192 11.29 18.82 -12.91
N SER A 193 12.16 18.56 -11.94
CA SER A 193 12.13 19.21 -10.63
C SER A 193 13.23 20.28 -10.48
N LYS A 194 14.17 20.35 -11.43
CA LYS A 194 15.28 21.30 -11.41
C LYS A 194 14.79 22.74 -11.50
N GLY A 195 15.48 23.64 -10.78
CA GLY A 195 15.15 25.07 -10.74
C GLY A 195 13.80 25.43 -10.09
N LYS A 196 13.08 24.48 -9.49
CA LYS A 196 11.76 24.70 -8.85
C LYS A 196 11.82 24.71 -7.31
N THR A 197 12.96 24.37 -6.72
CA THR A 197 13.19 24.29 -5.27
C THR A 197 14.66 24.49 -4.92
N ASP A 198 14.96 24.81 -3.67
CA ASP A 198 16.32 24.88 -3.11
C ASP A 198 16.77 23.57 -2.41
N PHE A 199 15.95 22.51 -2.46
CA PHE A 199 16.18 21.22 -1.79
C PHE A 199 17.61 20.67 -1.91
N TRP A 200 18.15 20.55 -3.13
CA TRP A 200 19.47 19.92 -3.33
C TRP A 200 20.63 20.71 -2.72
N THR A 201 20.46 22.01 -2.50
CA THR A 201 21.43 22.83 -1.75
C THR A 201 21.56 22.35 -0.30
N TYR A 202 20.46 21.86 0.28
CA TYR A 202 20.37 21.53 1.70
C TYR A 202 20.23 20.03 1.99
N ALA A 203 20.04 19.19 0.96
CA ALA A 203 19.80 17.76 1.11
C ALA A 203 20.90 17.03 1.91
N ALA A 204 22.17 17.39 1.70
CA ALA A 204 23.28 16.81 2.45
C ALA A 204 23.22 17.16 3.94
N THR A 205 22.92 18.41 4.28
CA THR A 205 22.84 18.88 5.67
C THR A 205 21.61 18.33 6.38
N LEU A 206 20.45 18.33 5.72
CA LEU A 206 19.16 17.96 6.33
C LEU A 206 18.94 16.45 6.35
N TYR A 207 19.30 15.74 5.29
CA TYR A 207 18.98 14.33 5.11
C TYR A 207 20.22 13.42 5.02
N GLY A 208 21.42 13.97 5.17
CA GLY A 208 22.67 13.21 5.02
C GLY A 208 22.91 12.70 3.61
N ALA A 209 22.20 13.23 2.60
CA ALA A 209 22.19 12.72 1.24
C ALA A 209 22.87 13.72 0.28
N ALA A 210 24.05 13.36 -0.23
CA ALA A 210 24.73 14.10 -1.28
C ALA A 210 24.11 13.75 -2.65
N LEU A 211 23.05 14.45 -3.01
CA LEU A 211 22.26 14.18 -4.22
C LEU A 211 22.63 15.11 -5.37
N PRO A 212 22.77 14.61 -6.62
CA PRO A 212 22.76 15.47 -7.79
C PRO A 212 21.39 16.14 -7.98
N GLU A 213 21.38 17.33 -8.58
CA GLU A 213 20.13 18.07 -8.84
C GLU A 213 19.17 17.27 -9.72
N GLY A 214 17.90 17.17 -9.32
CA GLY A 214 16.87 16.33 -9.93
C GLY A 214 16.65 14.96 -9.26
N ALA A 215 17.62 14.48 -8.45
CA ALA A 215 17.51 13.17 -7.79
C ALA A 215 16.63 13.24 -6.54
N GLY A 216 15.77 12.25 -6.37
CA GLY A 216 15.03 11.99 -5.13
C GLY A 216 15.84 11.17 -4.13
N LEU A 217 15.41 11.21 -2.86
CA LEU A 217 16.09 10.50 -1.74
C LEU A 217 16.16 8.98 -1.92
N MET A 218 15.24 8.40 -2.70
CA MET A 218 15.16 6.97 -2.97
C MET A 218 15.68 6.59 -4.36
N GLY A 219 16.44 7.47 -5.01
CA GLY A 219 17.09 7.22 -6.30
C GLY A 219 16.19 7.36 -7.53
N LEU A 220 14.92 7.74 -7.33
CA LEU A 220 13.99 8.09 -8.40
C LEU A 220 14.13 9.55 -8.85
N TRP A 221 13.68 9.83 -10.06
CA TRP A 221 13.87 11.13 -10.73
C TRP A 221 12.58 11.61 -11.40
N MET A 222 12.46 12.92 -11.64
CA MET A 222 11.49 13.38 -12.63
C MET A 222 11.94 12.97 -14.04
N PRO A 223 11.02 12.69 -14.98
CA PRO A 223 11.36 12.03 -16.25
C PRO A 223 12.41 12.73 -17.13
N ALA A 224 12.43 14.07 -17.17
CA ALA A 224 13.41 14.83 -17.94
C ALA A 224 14.77 14.94 -17.23
N ASP A 225 14.82 14.67 -15.93
CA ASP A 225 16.04 14.73 -15.13
C ASP A 225 16.75 13.39 -15.02
N ALA A 226 16.03 12.29 -15.29
CA ALA A 226 16.52 10.93 -15.11
C ALA A 226 17.74 10.66 -16.00
N PRO A 227 18.85 10.14 -15.44
CA PRO A 227 20.05 9.84 -16.22
C PRO A 227 19.85 8.68 -17.20
N ASP A 228 18.99 7.74 -16.83
CA ASP A 228 18.58 6.60 -17.64
C ASP A 228 17.22 6.05 -17.16
N ALA A 229 16.75 4.97 -17.80
CA ALA A 229 15.46 4.38 -17.52
C ALA A 229 15.31 3.84 -16.09
N SER A 230 16.39 3.49 -15.38
CA SER A 230 16.27 3.01 -14.00
C SER A 230 15.78 4.12 -13.06
N GLY A 231 16.08 5.38 -13.37
CA GLY A 231 15.62 6.54 -12.59
C GLY A 231 14.10 6.76 -12.64
N THR A 232 13.40 6.10 -13.56
CA THR A 232 11.92 6.17 -13.67
C THR A 232 11.27 4.78 -13.67
N THR A 233 12.00 3.73 -13.30
CA THR A 233 11.49 2.35 -13.25
C THR A 233 11.03 2.04 -11.83
N LEU A 234 9.81 1.50 -11.69
CA LEU A 234 9.28 1.07 -10.41
C LEU A 234 10.02 -0.18 -9.94
N SER A 235 10.40 -0.23 -8.67
CA SER A 235 10.95 -1.43 -8.05
C SER A 235 9.82 -2.41 -7.71
N TRP A 236 10.15 -3.68 -7.47
CA TRP A 236 9.19 -4.65 -6.96
C TRP A 236 9.31 -4.77 -5.46
N ASP A 237 8.21 -4.50 -4.76
CA ASP A 237 8.10 -4.81 -3.35
C ASP A 237 7.47 -6.20 -3.21
N ALA A 238 8.26 -7.20 -2.81
CA ALA A 238 7.79 -8.57 -2.63
C ALA A 238 6.87 -8.74 -1.40
N GLY A 239 7.04 -7.91 -0.37
CA GLY A 239 6.21 -7.94 0.83
C GLY A 239 4.80 -7.42 0.56
N LEU A 240 4.71 -6.37 -0.26
CA LEU A 240 3.44 -5.84 -0.76
C LEU A 240 2.95 -6.62 -1.98
N GLY A 241 3.81 -7.28 -2.75
CA GLY A 241 3.49 -7.89 -4.04
C GLY A 241 2.95 -6.86 -5.04
N LEU A 242 3.63 -5.71 -5.14
CA LEU A 242 3.28 -4.55 -5.97
C LEU A 242 4.55 -4.00 -6.62
N PHE A 243 4.39 -3.33 -7.77
CA PHE A 243 5.39 -2.38 -8.24
C PHE A 243 5.29 -1.10 -7.41
N HIS A 244 6.42 -0.55 -7.01
CA HIS A 244 6.51 0.53 -6.05
C HIS A 244 7.51 1.58 -6.54
N ALA A 245 7.08 2.85 -6.56
CA ALA A 245 7.95 4.00 -6.79
C ALA A 245 7.93 4.90 -5.55
N PRO A 246 8.82 4.65 -4.57
CA PRO A 246 8.96 5.53 -3.43
C PRO A 246 9.79 6.75 -3.80
N GLY A 247 9.30 7.95 -3.51
CA GLY A 247 10.12 9.16 -3.52
C GLY A 247 10.38 9.76 -4.89
N ILE A 248 9.37 9.81 -5.75
CA ILE A 248 9.40 10.63 -6.97
C ILE A 248 9.50 12.11 -6.53
N PRO A 249 10.55 12.86 -6.92
CA PRO A 249 10.80 14.22 -6.43
C PRO A 249 9.97 15.25 -7.19
N ILE A 250 8.65 15.08 -7.22
CA ILE A 250 7.70 15.95 -7.91
C ILE A 250 7.32 17.15 -7.04
N LEU A 251 7.05 18.29 -7.68
CA LEU A 251 6.74 19.58 -7.03
C LEU A 251 5.43 20.14 -7.57
N PRO A 252 4.72 21.02 -6.84
CA PRO A 252 3.44 21.61 -7.26
C PRO A 252 3.62 22.71 -8.33
N ILE A 253 4.69 22.66 -9.11
CA ILE A 253 5.07 23.67 -10.10
C ILE A 253 5.36 22.94 -11.41
N ASP A 254 4.65 23.32 -12.46
CA ASP A 254 4.81 22.76 -13.80
C ASP A 254 6.05 23.31 -14.52
N ASP A 255 6.35 22.80 -15.71
CA ASP A 255 7.56 23.19 -16.46
C ASP A 255 7.53 24.63 -16.97
N ALA A 256 6.37 25.27 -16.99
CA ALA A 256 6.21 26.68 -17.31
C ALA A 256 6.26 27.59 -16.07
N GLY A 257 6.56 27.02 -14.89
CA GLY A 257 6.61 27.76 -13.62
C GLY A 257 5.23 28.07 -13.04
N ARG A 258 4.16 27.45 -13.53
CA ARG A 258 2.80 27.64 -13.02
C ARG A 258 2.52 26.66 -11.90
N THR A 259 1.81 27.09 -10.86
CA THR A 259 1.35 26.19 -9.81
C THR A 259 0.36 25.18 -10.38
N ASN A 260 0.66 23.89 -10.21
CA ASN A 260 -0.23 22.78 -10.50
C ASN A 260 -0.03 21.70 -9.41
N PRO A 261 -0.93 21.63 -8.41
CA PRO A 261 -0.83 20.65 -7.32
C PRO A 261 -1.31 19.24 -7.72
N TYR A 262 -1.81 19.06 -8.96
CA TYR A 262 -2.32 17.78 -9.48
C TYR A 262 -1.63 17.37 -10.78
N PRO A 263 -0.28 17.31 -10.83
CA PRO A 263 0.43 16.92 -12.05
C PRO A 263 0.09 15.48 -12.45
N LEU A 264 0.10 15.21 -13.76
CA LEU A 264 -0.24 13.91 -14.34
C LEU A 264 1.03 13.22 -14.87
N LEU A 265 1.22 11.93 -14.54
CA LEU A 265 2.28 11.09 -15.11
C LEU A 265 1.66 9.84 -15.78
N ARG A 266 2.32 9.34 -16.83
CA ARG A 266 1.95 8.10 -17.51
C ARG A 266 2.74 6.93 -16.96
N PHE A 267 2.07 5.90 -16.45
CA PHE A 267 2.69 4.63 -16.03
C PHE A 267 2.50 3.59 -17.12
N SER A 268 3.60 3.09 -17.68
CA SER A 268 3.61 2.14 -18.79
C SER A 268 4.27 0.82 -18.38
N ALA A 269 3.63 -0.30 -18.72
CA ALA A 269 4.20 -1.63 -18.58
C ALA A 269 4.88 -2.06 -19.88
N TYR A 270 6.06 -2.68 -19.75
CA TYR A 270 6.85 -3.23 -20.83
C TYR A 270 7.12 -4.72 -20.55
N ASP A 271 7.12 -5.56 -21.58
CA ASP A 271 7.70 -6.90 -21.44
C ASP A 271 9.23 -6.83 -21.28
N LYS A 272 9.84 -7.97 -20.94
CA LYS A 272 11.31 -8.05 -20.80
C LYS A 272 12.09 -7.86 -22.10
N ALA A 273 11.43 -7.85 -23.26
CA ALA A 273 12.03 -7.50 -24.55
C ALA A 273 11.95 -5.98 -24.84
N GLY A 274 11.28 -5.20 -23.98
CA GLY A 274 11.09 -3.76 -24.12
C GLY A 274 9.84 -3.35 -24.92
N THR A 275 8.95 -4.30 -25.25
CA THR A 275 7.69 -4.01 -25.94
C THR A 275 6.68 -3.40 -24.97
N ALA A 276 6.10 -2.26 -25.31
CA ALA A 276 5.01 -1.67 -24.52
C ALA A 276 3.76 -2.55 -24.55
N LEU A 277 3.16 -2.78 -23.38
CA LEU A 277 2.00 -3.65 -23.20
C LEU A 277 0.71 -2.87 -22.93
N ALA A 278 0.77 -1.92 -22.00
CA ALA A 278 -0.34 -1.02 -21.63
C ALA A 278 0.20 0.18 -20.87
N ALA A 279 -0.61 1.24 -20.78
CA ALA A 279 -0.31 2.39 -19.96
C ALA A 279 -1.58 2.98 -19.35
N THR A 280 -1.43 3.66 -18.22
CA THR A 280 -2.49 4.42 -17.55
C THR A 280 -1.90 5.73 -17.03
N ASP A 281 -2.64 6.82 -17.19
CA ASP A 281 -2.25 8.14 -16.69
C ASP A 281 -2.82 8.36 -15.29
N VAL A 282 -1.98 8.83 -14.39
CA VAL A 282 -2.26 8.90 -12.95
C VAL A 282 -1.79 10.23 -12.41
N VAL A 283 -2.64 10.85 -11.60
CA VAL A 283 -2.30 12.08 -10.88
C VAL A 283 -1.32 11.78 -9.74
N LEU A 284 -0.32 12.63 -9.56
CA LEU A 284 0.61 12.60 -8.43
C LEU A 284 0.48 13.90 -7.63
N PRO A 285 -0.55 14.02 -6.79
CA PRO A 285 -0.84 15.28 -6.13
C PRO A 285 0.25 15.62 -5.11
N VAL A 286 0.67 16.88 -5.14
CA VAL A 286 1.71 17.42 -4.25
C VAL A 286 1.37 18.86 -3.90
N SER A 287 1.69 19.29 -2.68
CA SER A 287 1.39 20.64 -2.21
C SER A 287 2.49 21.23 -1.35
N ASP A 288 2.75 22.52 -1.56
CA ASP A 288 3.60 23.38 -0.73
C ASP A 288 2.77 24.38 0.11
N GLU A 289 1.45 24.13 0.25
CA GLU A 289 0.50 24.98 1.00
C GLU A 289 0.73 24.96 2.51
N THR A 290 1.57 24.05 3.03
CA THR A 290 1.90 24.02 4.45
C THR A 290 2.55 25.33 4.88
N SER A 291 1.90 26.05 5.79
CA SER A 291 2.35 27.36 6.25
C SER A 291 2.17 27.55 7.75
N CYS A 292 3.09 28.28 8.37
CA CYS A 292 3.05 28.67 9.78
C CYS A 292 2.70 30.17 9.96
N GLN A 293 2.50 30.90 8.86
CA GLN A 293 2.48 32.37 8.85
C GLN A 293 1.33 32.99 9.64
N ASN A 294 0.17 32.32 9.71
CA ASN A 294 -1.01 32.84 10.40
C ASN A 294 -0.74 33.14 11.89
N CYS A 295 0.16 32.38 12.51
CA CYS A 295 0.48 32.49 13.93
C CYS A 295 1.92 32.92 14.22
N HIS A 296 2.89 32.53 13.38
CA HIS A 296 4.32 32.76 13.63
C HIS A 296 4.91 33.96 12.87
N ALA A 297 4.16 34.67 12.02
CA ALA A 297 4.64 35.95 11.49
C ALA A 297 4.80 36.97 12.62
N THR A 298 5.81 37.84 12.54
CA THR A 298 6.15 38.78 13.62
C THR A 298 4.96 39.68 13.97
N GLY A 299 4.64 39.75 15.26
CA GLY A 299 3.46 40.46 15.79
C GLY A 299 2.18 39.63 15.83
N LYS A 300 2.19 38.38 15.35
CA LYS A 300 1.09 37.42 15.53
C LYS A 300 1.20 36.69 16.86
N VAL A 301 0.17 35.90 17.19
CA VAL A 301 -0.02 35.28 18.51
C VAL A 301 1.18 34.45 18.99
N ALA A 302 1.92 33.80 18.09
CA ALA A 302 3.09 32.97 18.42
C ALA A 302 4.44 33.67 18.15
N ALA A 303 4.43 34.96 17.81
CA ALA A 303 5.65 35.76 17.56
C ALA A 303 5.48 37.21 18.05
N ALA A 304 4.92 37.36 19.26
CA ALA A 304 4.69 38.65 19.91
C ALA A 304 5.25 38.72 21.34
N GLU A 305 5.85 37.64 21.84
CA GLU A 305 6.37 37.60 23.21
C GLU A 305 7.54 38.60 23.39
N PRO A 306 7.51 39.44 24.45
CA PRO A 306 8.63 40.31 24.78
C PRO A 306 9.89 39.52 25.15
N GLY A 307 11.06 40.00 24.71
CA GLY A 307 12.35 39.40 25.06
C GLY A 307 12.86 38.36 24.05
N ILE A 308 12.03 37.93 23.10
CA ILE A 308 12.48 37.14 21.95
C ILE A 308 12.77 38.07 20.76
N ALA A 309 13.92 37.89 20.13
CA ALA A 309 14.32 38.66 18.95
C ALA A 309 13.65 38.10 17.69
N TRP A 310 12.42 38.52 17.40
CA TRP A 310 11.67 38.05 16.23
C TRP A 310 12.31 38.48 14.89
N SER A 311 12.14 37.66 13.86
CA SER A 311 12.65 37.92 12.51
C SER A 311 11.97 39.13 11.86
N ALA A 312 12.75 39.89 11.09
CA ALA A 312 12.28 40.99 10.25
C ALA A 312 12.40 40.66 8.76
N ASP A 313 12.52 39.37 8.41
CA ASP A 313 12.59 38.92 7.01
C ASP A 313 11.34 39.38 6.24
N PRO A 314 11.49 39.98 5.03
CA PRO A 314 10.36 40.43 4.24
C PRO A 314 9.54 39.28 3.65
N ASP A 315 10.11 38.09 3.47
CA ASP A 315 9.34 36.90 3.09
C ASP A 315 8.66 36.34 4.34
N LEU A 316 7.33 36.41 4.39
CA LEU A 316 6.55 35.95 5.54
C LEU A 316 6.74 34.46 5.82
N GLU A 317 6.95 33.62 4.80
CA GLU A 317 7.19 32.19 5.02
C GLU A 317 8.55 31.98 5.71
N ALA A 318 9.60 32.65 5.22
CA ALA A 318 10.92 32.61 5.85
C ALA A 318 10.88 33.21 7.27
N GLN A 319 10.18 34.34 7.44
CA GLN A 319 10.00 35.02 8.73
C GLN A 319 9.33 34.09 9.74
N ALA A 320 8.20 33.49 9.37
CA ALA A 320 7.46 32.57 10.23
C ALA A 320 8.29 31.35 10.61
N ARG A 321 9.00 30.74 9.64
CA ARG A 321 9.89 29.61 9.91
C ARG A 321 11.04 29.99 10.87
N GLN A 322 11.67 31.15 10.69
CA GLN A 322 12.73 31.62 11.58
C GLN A 322 12.18 31.91 13.00
N ASN A 323 10.95 32.40 13.10
CA ASN A 323 10.29 32.65 14.38
C ASN A 323 9.92 31.35 15.10
N VAL A 324 9.55 30.28 14.39
CA VAL A 324 9.38 28.95 15.00
C VAL A 324 10.66 28.51 15.70
N LEU A 325 11.83 28.62 15.04
CA LEU A 325 13.11 28.29 15.68
C LEU A 325 13.46 29.23 16.84
N ALA A 326 13.14 30.52 16.73
CA ALA A 326 13.38 31.48 17.79
C ALA A 326 12.54 31.19 19.05
N LEU A 327 11.27 30.82 18.87
CA LEU A 327 10.39 30.41 19.96
C LEU A 327 10.88 29.10 20.58
N HIS A 328 11.24 28.12 19.76
CA HIS A 328 11.80 26.85 20.24
C HIS A 328 13.08 27.07 21.07
N ASP A 329 13.98 27.93 20.62
CA ASP A 329 15.19 28.30 21.36
C ASP A 329 14.87 28.93 22.72
N ALA A 330 13.88 29.82 22.77
CA ALA A 330 13.46 30.48 23.99
C ALA A 330 12.77 29.52 24.99
N GLU A 331 11.87 28.66 24.53
CA GLU A 331 11.08 27.76 25.39
C GLU A 331 11.88 26.52 25.84
N HIS A 332 12.85 26.06 25.04
CA HIS A 332 13.56 24.81 25.27
C HIS A 332 15.07 24.98 25.48
N GLY A 333 15.58 26.21 25.48
CA GLY A 333 16.99 26.50 25.70
C GLY A 333 17.91 25.95 24.61
N THR A 334 17.40 25.83 23.38
CA THR A 334 18.17 25.40 22.21
C THR A 334 18.86 26.59 21.51
N ALA A 335 19.65 26.31 20.47
CA ALA A 335 20.27 27.32 19.59
C ALA A 335 20.04 26.99 18.10
N LEU A 336 18.90 26.38 17.79
CA LEU A 336 18.52 25.89 16.47
C LEU A 336 18.50 26.99 15.42
N ARG A 337 18.10 28.21 15.78
CA ARG A 337 18.09 29.32 14.82
C ARG A 337 19.49 29.65 14.30
N GLN A 338 20.53 29.47 15.12
CA GLN A 338 21.93 29.65 14.71
C GLN A 338 22.49 28.43 13.96
N GLN A 339 21.81 27.29 14.06
CA GLN A 339 22.17 26.02 13.44
C GLN A 339 21.37 25.73 12.17
N ALA A 340 20.55 26.66 11.70
CA ALA A 340 19.76 26.50 10.49
C ALA A 340 20.65 26.15 9.27
N PRO A 341 20.20 25.24 8.38
CA PRO A 341 18.88 24.63 8.37
C PRO A 341 18.75 23.42 9.32
N VAL A 342 17.57 23.24 9.91
CA VAL A 342 17.29 22.13 10.86
C VAL A 342 16.32 21.12 10.27
N LEU A 343 16.64 19.82 10.30
CA LEU A 343 15.62 18.79 10.06
C LEU A 343 14.91 18.54 11.39
N CYS A 344 13.63 18.91 11.50
CA CYS A 344 12.88 18.74 12.74
C CYS A 344 12.85 17.27 13.20
N ALA A 345 12.82 16.35 12.22
CA ALA A 345 12.84 14.91 12.48
C ALA A 345 14.19 14.37 12.96
N SER A 346 15.27 15.16 12.97
CA SER A 346 16.55 14.75 13.56
C SER A 346 16.44 14.51 15.07
N CYS A 347 15.53 15.23 15.75
CA CYS A 347 15.19 15.03 17.15
C CYS A 347 13.78 14.44 17.35
N HIS A 348 12.78 14.85 16.56
CA HIS A 348 11.40 14.40 16.74
C HIS A 348 11.03 13.30 15.76
N TYR A 349 11.02 12.04 16.21
CA TYR A 349 10.77 10.90 15.33
C TYR A 349 9.52 11.07 14.44
N SER A 350 9.69 10.84 13.14
CA SER A 350 8.60 10.82 12.16
C SER A 350 8.72 9.54 11.32
N PRO A 351 7.77 8.60 11.44
CA PRO A 351 7.76 7.39 10.63
C PRO A 351 7.76 7.65 9.12
N ALA A 352 7.20 8.78 8.67
CA ALA A 352 7.21 9.18 7.26
C ALA A 352 8.62 9.43 6.70
N LEU A 353 9.61 9.70 7.56
CA LEU A 353 11.01 9.89 7.17
C LEU A 353 11.93 8.73 7.59
N ASP A 354 11.39 7.69 8.22
CA ASP A 354 12.12 6.44 8.49
C ASP A 354 12.10 5.55 7.25
N LEU A 355 12.77 6.02 6.19
CA LEU A 355 12.79 5.34 4.89
C LEU A 355 13.40 3.93 4.95
N ALA A 356 14.20 3.64 5.99
CA ALA A 356 14.81 2.34 6.23
C ALA A 356 13.96 1.41 7.13
N GLY A 357 12.88 1.93 7.74
CA GLY A 357 12.02 1.17 8.65
C GLY A 357 12.73 0.68 9.92
N THR A 358 13.76 1.41 10.37
CA THR A 358 14.60 1.00 11.51
C THR A 358 14.06 1.45 12.86
N GLY A 359 13.01 2.29 12.87
CA GLY A 359 12.49 2.92 14.07
C GLY A 359 13.28 4.17 14.48
N PRO A 360 12.94 4.76 15.65
CA PRO A 360 13.63 5.94 16.15
C PRO A 360 15.09 5.66 16.51
N SER A 361 15.97 6.59 16.16
CA SER A 361 17.35 6.63 16.65
C SER A 361 17.40 6.86 18.16
N PRO A 362 18.54 6.59 18.83
CA PRO A 362 18.69 6.87 20.26
C PRO A 362 18.40 8.33 20.62
N GLN A 363 18.77 9.28 19.76
CA GLN A 363 18.46 10.69 19.96
C GLN A 363 16.95 10.94 19.84
N GLN A 364 16.32 10.38 18.82
CA GLN A 364 14.89 10.58 18.60
C GLN A 364 14.02 9.96 19.70
N ALA A 365 14.46 8.86 20.30
CA ALA A 365 13.77 8.20 21.40
C ALA A 365 13.75 9.03 22.70
N LEU A 366 14.58 10.07 22.82
CA LEU A 366 14.60 10.98 23.96
C LEU A 366 13.51 12.07 23.88
N HIS A 367 12.85 12.23 22.74
CA HIS A 367 11.89 13.30 22.49
C HIS A 367 10.52 12.76 22.10
N PRO A 368 9.45 13.52 22.32
CA PRO A 368 8.14 13.20 21.74
C PRO A 368 8.23 13.18 20.20
N THR A 369 7.36 12.38 19.58
CA THR A 369 7.30 12.26 18.12
C THR A 369 6.94 13.60 17.46
N MET A 370 7.25 13.73 16.16
CA MET A 370 6.86 14.91 15.38
C MET A 370 5.36 15.21 15.48
N SER A 371 4.51 14.17 15.40
CA SER A 371 3.06 14.35 15.52
C SER A 371 2.65 14.90 16.88
N SER A 372 3.33 14.46 17.95
CA SER A 372 3.01 14.91 19.31
C SER A 372 3.38 16.38 19.52
N VAL A 373 4.59 16.79 19.09
CA VAL A 373 5.04 18.18 19.25
C VAL A 373 4.36 19.15 18.28
N MET A 374 3.84 18.66 17.15
CA MET A 374 3.03 19.49 16.25
C MET A 374 1.57 19.50 16.70
N HIS A 375 0.87 18.38 16.65
CA HIS A 375 -0.57 18.39 16.89
C HIS A 375 -0.91 18.58 18.37
N GLY A 376 -0.24 17.84 19.27
CA GLY A 376 -0.51 17.89 20.71
C GLY A 376 -0.23 19.26 21.32
N PHE A 377 0.88 19.91 20.93
CA PHE A 377 1.21 21.26 21.39
C PHE A 377 0.22 22.32 20.88
N HIS A 378 -0.25 22.19 19.63
CA HIS A 378 -1.14 23.19 19.04
C HIS A 378 -2.62 22.98 19.40
N ALA A 379 -2.99 21.86 20.03
CA ALA A 379 -4.39 21.52 20.31
C ALA A 379 -5.14 22.59 21.10
N ASP A 380 -4.50 23.25 22.06
CA ASP A 380 -5.10 24.36 22.81
C ASP A 380 -4.86 25.75 22.18
N LYS A 381 -3.93 25.85 21.22
CA LYS A 381 -3.58 27.10 20.52
C LYS A 381 -4.47 27.40 19.33
N VAL A 382 -5.14 26.38 18.78
CA VAL A 382 -6.16 26.52 17.72
C VAL A 382 -7.55 26.81 18.28
N ALA A 383 -7.66 27.16 19.57
CA ALA A 383 -8.92 27.51 20.21
C ALA A 383 -9.66 28.61 19.42
N GLY A 384 -10.92 28.33 19.05
CA GLY A 384 -11.75 29.21 18.22
C GLY A 384 -11.84 28.79 16.76
N LEU A 385 -11.03 27.82 16.32
CA LEU A 385 -11.22 27.10 15.06
C LEU A 385 -12.07 25.84 15.26
N TRP A 386 -12.65 25.36 14.18
CA TRP A 386 -13.39 24.10 14.18
C TRP A 386 -12.42 22.93 14.23
N ASP A 387 -12.45 22.19 15.33
CA ASP A 387 -11.65 20.99 15.55
C ASP A 387 -12.48 19.83 16.12
N ALA A 388 -13.59 19.51 15.45
CA ALA A 388 -14.49 18.44 15.85
C ALA A 388 -15.07 17.71 14.62
N PRO A 389 -15.57 16.47 14.77
CA PRO A 389 -16.28 15.80 13.69
C PRO A 389 -17.50 16.60 13.19
N VAL A 390 -17.77 16.55 11.90
CA VAL A 390 -19.02 17.09 11.34
C VAL A 390 -20.15 16.12 11.70
N PRO A 391 -21.22 16.57 12.39
CA PRO A 391 -22.33 15.71 12.77
C PRO A 391 -23.14 15.27 11.54
N VAL A 392 -23.94 14.20 11.69
CA VAL A 392 -24.86 13.74 10.64
C VAL A 392 -25.84 14.86 10.27
N GLY A 393 -26.00 15.12 8.97
CA GLY A 393 -26.77 16.25 8.44
C GLY A 393 -26.13 17.63 8.64
N GLY A 394 -24.92 17.69 9.22
CA GLY A 394 -24.14 18.92 9.40
C GLY A 394 -23.55 19.45 8.09
N THR A 395 -23.05 20.68 8.16
CA THR A 395 -22.32 21.33 7.06
C THR A 395 -20.85 21.38 7.39
N ILE A 396 -20.00 21.05 6.41
CA ILE A 396 -18.55 21.14 6.56
C ILE A 396 -18.17 22.63 6.67
N PRO A 397 -17.43 23.05 7.71
CA PRO A 397 -16.98 24.43 7.84
C PRO A 397 -16.09 24.85 6.67
N PRO A 398 -16.06 26.14 6.28
CA PRO A 398 -15.08 26.65 5.32
C PRO A 398 -13.65 26.31 5.75
N ALA A 399 -12.76 26.00 4.79
CA ALA A 399 -11.40 25.53 5.09
C ALA A 399 -10.64 26.47 6.03
N ALA A 400 -10.75 27.79 5.83
CA ALA A 400 -10.11 28.81 6.67
C ALA A 400 -10.56 28.79 8.15
N GLN A 401 -11.69 28.15 8.48
CA GLN A 401 -12.21 28.02 9.84
C GLN A 401 -11.87 26.68 10.49
N GLN A 402 -11.27 25.74 9.75
CA GLN A 402 -10.90 24.42 10.29
C GLN A 402 -9.49 24.47 10.88
N ALA A 403 -9.29 23.78 12.01
CA ALA A 403 -7.99 23.74 12.68
C ALA A 403 -6.91 23.06 11.82
N CYS A 404 -7.20 21.91 11.21
CA CYS A 404 -6.23 21.16 10.42
C CYS A 404 -5.69 21.98 9.23
N TYR A 405 -6.55 22.75 8.55
CA TYR A 405 -6.17 23.54 7.37
C TYR A 405 -5.43 24.85 7.68
N GLN A 406 -5.12 25.11 8.95
CA GLN A 406 -4.15 26.16 9.27
C GLN A 406 -2.72 25.76 8.90
N CYS A 407 -2.44 24.45 8.85
CA CYS A 407 -1.12 23.91 8.54
C CYS A 407 -1.14 22.92 7.38
N HIS A 408 -2.23 22.19 7.20
CA HIS A 408 -2.36 21.20 6.14
C HIS A 408 -2.97 21.77 4.86
N PRO A 409 -2.60 21.21 3.69
CA PRO A 409 -3.16 21.66 2.43
C PRO A 409 -4.66 21.38 2.33
N GLY A 410 -5.46 22.39 2.01
CA GLY A 410 -6.91 22.18 1.92
C GLY A 410 -7.75 23.37 1.51
N ALA A 411 -7.28 24.60 1.76
CA ALA A 411 -7.97 25.79 1.28
C ALA A 411 -7.82 25.95 -0.23
N GLN A 412 -6.66 25.54 -0.78
CA GLN A 412 -6.37 25.63 -2.21
C GLN A 412 -6.25 24.26 -2.86
N THR A 413 -5.41 23.39 -2.30
CA THR A 413 -5.01 22.12 -2.94
C THR A 413 -5.83 20.91 -2.50
N GLN A 414 -6.79 21.08 -1.59
CA GLN A 414 -7.81 20.07 -1.24
C GLN A 414 -7.22 18.66 -1.05
N CYS A 415 -6.35 18.50 -0.03
CA CYS A 415 -5.75 17.19 0.28
C CYS A 415 -6.83 16.10 0.43
N LEU A 416 -7.90 16.39 1.17
CA LEU A 416 -9.12 15.59 1.21
C LEU A 416 -10.10 16.02 0.12
N ARG A 417 -10.39 15.12 -0.82
CA ARG A 417 -11.36 15.30 -1.90
C ARG A 417 -12.00 13.96 -2.30
N GLY A 418 -13.00 14.00 -3.19
CA GLY A 418 -13.67 12.81 -3.69
C GLY A 418 -14.90 12.39 -2.87
N ALA A 419 -15.21 11.10 -2.86
CA ALA A 419 -16.49 10.59 -2.37
C ALA A 419 -16.83 10.93 -0.90
N MET A 420 -15.82 11.13 -0.05
CA MET A 420 -16.01 11.42 1.38
C MET A 420 -16.07 12.92 1.71
N SER A 421 -15.43 13.77 0.91
CA SER A 421 -15.20 15.18 1.25
C SER A 421 -16.45 16.06 1.19
N SER A 422 -17.56 15.53 0.67
CA SER A 422 -18.85 16.25 0.62
C SER A 422 -19.63 16.19 1.94
N LYS A 423 -19.28 15.27 2.84
CA LYS A 423 -20.00 15.04 4.11
C LYS A 423 -19.09 14.95 5.33
N LEU A 424 -17.83 14.57 5.13
CA LEU A 424 -16.88 14.32 6.21
C LEU A 424 -15.72 15.33 6.16
N ALA A 425 -15.29 15.78 7.33
CA ALA A 425 -14.05 16.52 7.52
C ALA A 425 -12.95 15.58 8.05
N CYS A 426 -11.71 16.07 8.13
CA CYS A 426 -10.57 15.31 8.66
C CYS A 426 -10.86 14.70 10.03
N GLN A 427 -11.54 15.47 10.89
CA GLN A 427 -11.86 15.08 12.26
C GLN A 427 -12.85 13.92 12.37
N ASN A 428 -13.70 13.68 11.35
CA ASN A 428 -14.57 12.49 11.32
C ASN A 428 -13.75 11.19 11.26
N CYS A 429 -12.55 11.25 10.68
CA CYS A 429 -11.68 10.09 10.52
C CYS A 429 -10.59 10.07 11.61
N HIS A 430 -9.89 11.18 11.80
CA HIS A 430 -8.67 11.22 12.61
C HIS A 430 -8.88 11.70 14.05
N GLY A 431 -10.02 12.34 14.34
CA GLY A 431 -10.23 13.07 15.60
C GLY A 431 -9.69 14.49 15.56
N ASP A 432 -9.66 15.13 16.73
CA ASP A 432 -9.11 16.47 16.92
C ASP A 432 -7.57 16.48 16.94
N MET A 433 -6.96 17.66 17.06
CA MET A 433 -5.50 17.82 17.13
C MET A 433 -4.87 17.05 18.29
N ALA A 434 -5.55 16.93 19.43
CA ALA A 434 -5.05 16.18 20.58
C ALA A 434 -5.02 14.67 20.29
N ALA A 435 -6.04 14.14 19.62
CA ALA A 435 -6.12 12.75 19.21
C ALA A 435 -5.04 12.37 18.19
N VAL A 436 -4.78 13.23 17.20
CA VAL A 436 -3.70 13.04 16.21
C VAL A 436 -2.31 13.15 16.86
N GLY A 437 -2.18 14.03 17.86
CA GLY A 437 -0.98 14.17 18.70
C GLY A 437 -0.73 13.00 19.65
N GLY A 438 -1.69 12.08 19.79
CA GLY A 438 -1.60 10.93 20.70
C GLY A 438 -1.72 11.30 22.17
N ALA A 439 -2.48 12.36 22.51
CA ALA A 439 -2.63 12.84 23.88
C ALA A 439 -3.32 11.83 24.81
N VAL A 440 -4.16 10.95 24.26
CA VAL A 440 -4.87 9.89 25.00
C VAL A 440 -4.53 8.52 24.38
N PRO A 441 -4.27 7.48 25.20
CA PRO A 441 -4.03 6.14 24.70
C PRO A 441 -5.21 5.57 23.91
N LEU A 442 -4.91 4.78 22.87
CA LEU A 442 -5.91 4.10 22.06
C LEU A 442 -6.68 3.05 22.87
N LEU A 443 -7.97 2.91 22.58
CA LEU A 443 -8.83 1.84 23.06
C LEU A 443 -8.48 0.51 22.38
N ALA A 444 -8.94 -0.60 22.98
CA ALA A 444 -8.81 -1.93 22.38
C ALA A 444 -9.41 -2.00 20.97
N GLY A 445 -8.65 -2.60 20.06
CA GLY A 445 -8.88 -2.68 18.62
C GLY A 445 -8.50 -1.41 17.85
N GLY A 446 -8.01 -0.35 18.52
CA GLY A 446 -7.72 0.94 17.90
C GLY A 446 -6.48 0.92 17.01
N SER A 447 -5.41 0.26 17.45
CA SER A 447 -4.18 0.14 16.67
C SER A 447 -4.37 -0.79 15.47
N VAL A 448 -3.66 -0.53 14.37
CA VAL A 448 -3.85 -1.26 13.10
C VAL A 448 -3.57 -2.75 13.24
N ASP A 449 -2.62 -3.12 14.10
CA ASP A 449 -2.11 -4.48 14.34
C ASP A 449 -2.43 -5.02 15.74
N GLY A 450 -3.18 -4.27 16.56
CA GLY A 450 -3.51 -4.62 17.94
C GLY A 450 -2.36 -4.51 18.94
N THR A 451 -1.13 -4.20 18.52
CA THR A 451 0.04 -4.13 19.43
C THR A 451 0.21 -2.76 20.09
N GLY A 452 -0.51 -1.74 19.62
CA GLY A 452 -0.48 -0.38 20.14
C GLY A 452 -1.69 0.00 21.01
N ASP A 453 -2.59 -0.93 21.28
CA ASP A 453 -3.76 -0.66 22.11
C ASP A 453 -3.35 -0.38 23.56
N GLY A 454 -3.97 0.62 24.19
CA GLY A 454 -3.59 1.11 25.51
C GLY A 454 -2.33 1.99 25.52
N ALA A 455 -1.77 2.32 24.35
CA ALA A 455 -0.67 3.25 24.18
C ALA A 455 -1.09 4.46 23.31
N PRO A 456 -0.33 5.58 23.36
CA PRO A 456 -0.52 6.69 22.43
C PRO A 456 -0.50 6.23 20.97
N ARG A 457 -1.31 6.88 20.12
CA ARG A 457 -1.37 6.65 18.67
C ARG A 457 0.03 6.67 18.07
N ARG A 458 0.39 5.65 17.26
CA ARG A 458 1.62 5.67 16.46
C ARG A 458 1.36 6.42 15.15
N PRO A 459 1.98 7.58 14.92
CA PRO A 459 1.71 8.40 13.74
C PRO A 459 1.98 7.64 12.44
N TRP A 460 1.21 7.88 11.37
CA TRP A 460 1.33 7.24 10.05
C TRP A 460 1.11 5.73 10.00
N ARG A 461 0.88 5.10 11.16
CA ARG A 461 0.71 3.66 11.33
C ARG A 461 -0.68 3.31 11.86
N ASP A 462 -1.11 3.95 12.94
CA ASP A 462 -2.45 3.78 13.51
C ASP A 462 -3.41 4.79 12.89
N GLU A 463 -3.79 4.49 11.64
CA GLU A 463 -4.65 5.34 10.82
C GLU A 463 -6.10 4.83 10.77
N PRO A 464 -7.06 5.70 10.39
CA PRO A 464 -8.43 5.30 10.14
C PRO A 464 -8.49 4.18 9.09
N ARG A 465 -9.48 3.29 9.27
CA ARG A 465 -9.65 2.09 8.45
C ARG A 465 -10.98 2.16 7.69
N CYS A 466 -11.08 1.53 6.53
CA CYS A 466 -12.33 1.43 5.78
C CYS A 466 -13.41 0.78 6.66
N GLN A 467 -13.06 -0.30 7.36
CA GLN A 467 -13.99 -0.98 8.27
C GLN A 467 -14.40 -0.13 9.47
N SER A 468 -13.73 0.98 9.74
CA SER A 468 -14.13 1.85 10.85
C SER A 468 -15.45 2.57 10.57
N CYS A 469 -15.77 2.83 9.29
CA CYS A 469 -17.05 3.41 8.89
C CYS A 469 -17.91 2.43 8.09
N HIS A 470 -17.30 1.66 7.18
CA HIS A 470 -17.96 0.64 6.36
C HIS A 470 -18.10 -0.68 7.12
N ALA A 471 -18.75 -0.61 8.28
CA ALA A 471 -18.82 -1.67 9.27
C ALA A 471 -20.12 -2.48 9.24
N ASN A 472 -21.02 -2.21 8.30
CA ASN A 472 -22.36 -2.79 8.25
C ASN A 472 -22.80 -3.10 6.82
N ASP A 473 -23.68 -4.09 6.69
CA ASP A 473 -24.53 -4.32 5.53
C ASP A 473 -25.99 -4.49 6.01
N ALA A 474 -26.93 -4.76 5.09
CA ALA A 474 -28.35 -4.77 5.46
C ALA A 474 -28.75 -5.91 6.40
N VAL A 475 -27.93 -6.97 6.53
CA VAL A 475 -28.24 -8.16 7.34
C VAL A 475 -27.25 -8.38 8.48
N SER A 476 -26.08 -7.76 8.43
CA SER A 476 -25.02 -7.89 9.42
C SER A 476 -24.46 -6.52 9.80
N LYS A 477 -24.62 -6.16 11.08
CA LYS A 477 -24.15 -4.89 11.64
C LYS A 477 -23.09 -5.13 12.70
N THR A 478 -22.06 -4.28 12.73
CA THR A 478 -21.10 -4.19 13.82
C THR A 478 -21.78 -3.62 15.06
N THR A 479 -21.81 -4.41 16.13
CA THR A 479 -22.32 -3.99 17.44
C THR A 479 -21.17 -3.48 18.29
N LEU A 480 -21.30 -2.25 18.78
CA LEU A 480 -20.27 -1.56 19.55
C LEU A 480 -20.89 -0.77 20.70
N ALA A 481 -20.26 -0.80 21.88
CA ALA A 481 -20.59 0.13 22.94
C ALA A 481 -20.21 1.56 22.51
N SER A 482 -21.11 2.52 22.71
CA SER A 482 -20.94 3.91 22.25
C SER A 482 -20.65 3.99 20.74
N ALA A 483 -21.39 3.22 19.94
CA ALA A 483 -21.30 3.30 18.49
C ALA A 483 -21.53 4.76 18.03
N PRO A 484 -20.72 5.28 17.09
CA PRO A 484 -20.96 6.59 16.51
C PRO A 484 -22.28 6.61 15.72
N PRO A 485 -22.83 7.80 15.46
CA PRO A 485 -24.02 7.95 14.62
C PRO A 485 -23.83 7.29 13.24
N LEU A 486 -24.90 6.68 12.74
CA LEU A 486 -24.95 6.22 11.35
C LEU A 486 -25.21 7.42 10.44
N ALA A 487 -24.62 7.40 9.25
CA ALA A 487 -24.98 8.27 8.15
C ALA A 487 -26.45 8.04 7.72
N ASP A 488 -26.98 8.94 6.90
CA ASP A 488 -28.38 8.92 6.44
C ASP A 488 -28.82 7.60 5.76
N ASP A 489 -27.86 6.80 5.30
CA ASP A 489 -28.13 5.48 4.71
C ASP A 489 -28.38 4.35 5.72
N GLY A 490 -28.17 4.59 7.01
CA GLY A 490 -28.39 3.61 8.08
C GLY A 490 -27.42 2.43 8.08
N LEU A 491 -26.32 2.50 7.31
CA LEU A 491 -25.28 1.47 7.19
C LEU A 491 -23.88 1.97 7.56
N ARG A 492 -23.44 3.13 7.07
CA ARG A 492 -22.08 3.61 7.37
C ARG A 492 -22.06 4.39 8.67
N PHE A 493 -21.03 4.23 9.49
CA PHE A 493 -20.79 5.18 10.59
C PHE A 493 -20.29 6.51 10.02
N ASN A 494 -20.69 7.61 10.65
CA ASN A 494 -20.27 8.98 10.27
C ASN A 494 -18.92 9.38 10.88
N GLU A 495 -18.42 8.60 11.83
CA GLU A 495 -17.11 8.75 12.46
C GLU A 495 -16.37 7.41 12.45
N ALA A 496 -15.06 7.44 12.30
CA ALA A 496 -14.20 6.25 12.29
C ALA A 496 -13.89 5.72 13.69
N PHE A 497 -14.38 6.36 14.74
CA PHE A 497 -14.11 6.03 16.14
C PHE A 497 -15.39 6.08 16.97
N ARG A 498 -15.32 5.63 18.21
CA ARG A 498 -16.47 5.56 19.12
C ARG A 498 -16.93 6.97 19.51
N ALA A 499 -18.23 7.17 19.67
CA ALA A 499 -18.76 8.44 20.15
C ALA A 499 -18.17 8.77 21.53
N GLY A 500 -17.58 9.97 21.65
CA GLY A 500 -16.96 10.45 22.88
C GLY A 500 -15.58 9.83 23.20
N ASP A 501 -14.95 9.13 22.26
CA ASP A 501 -13.58 8.65 22.41
C ASP A 501 -12.56 9.76 22.06
N PRO A 502 -11.87 10.37 23.05
CA PRO A 502 -10.92 11.45 22.81
C PRO A 502 -9.61 10.99 22.16
N SER A 503 -9.34 9.68 22.10
CA SER A 503 -8.18 9.15 21.37
C SER A 503 -8.46 8.99 19.86
N ALA A 504 -9.73 9.10 19.47
CA ALA A 504 -10.24 8.76 18.16
C ALA A 504 -9.76 7.39 17.67
N SER A 505 -9.89 6.35 18.52
CA SER A 505 -9.45 5.00 18.20
C SER A 505 -10.23 4.42 17.03
N PRO A 506 -9.57 4.07 15.91
CA PRO A 506 -10.24 3.46 14.77
C PRO A 506 -11.08 2.25 15.18
N ILE A 507 -12.33 2.16 14.70
CA ILE A 507 -13.21 1.02 14.97
C ILE A 507 -12.69 -0.21 14.24
N LEU A 508 -12.66 -1.35 14.94
CA LEU A 508 -12.43 -2.68 14.37
C LEU A 508 -13.79 -3.37 14.22
N ALA A 509 -14.25 -3.53 12.98
CA ALA A 509 -15.59 -4.05 12.70
C ALA A 509 -15.69 -5.57 12.90
N SER A 510 -16.85 -6.04 13.35
CA SER A 510 -17.17 -7.47 13.35
C SER A 510 -17.68 -7.92 11.98
N ASN A 511 -18.38 -7.06 11.23
CA ASN A 511 -18.66 -7.29 9.82
C ASN A 511 -17.46 -6.84 8.97
N ARG A 512 -16.82 -7.81 8.30
CA ARG A 512 -15.59 -7.61 7.54
C ARG A 512 -15.78 -7.50 6.02
N ARG A 513 -17.01 -7.34 5.52
CA ARG A 513 -17.29 -7.29 4.07
C ARG A 513 -16.47 -6.23 3.33
N PHE A 514 -16.25 -5.08 3.96
CA PHE A 514 -15.51 -3.94 3.41
C PHE A 514 -14.20 -3.68 4.16
N ALA A 515 -13.73 -4.66 4.93
CA ALA A 515 -12.53 -4.50 5.72
C ALA A 515 -11.27 -4.65 4.88
N GLU A 516 -10.28 -3.85 5.22
CA GLU A 516 -8.89 -4.14 4.86
C GLU A 516 -8.44 -5.49 5.44
N GLU A 517 -7.32 -5.98 4.91
CA GLU A 517 -6.65 -7.15 5.44
C GLU A 517 -6.28 -6.92 6.92
N PRO A 518 -6.35 -7.96 7.79
CA PRO A 518 -5.94 -7.82 9.18
C PRO A 518 -4.51 -7.29 9.31
N GLY A 519 -4.29 -6.30 10.19
CA GLY A 519 -2.96 -5.75 10.45
C GLY A 519 -2.40 -4.83 9.35
N LYS A 520 -3.18 -4.53 8.30
CA LYS A 520 -2.76 -3.69 7.18
C LYS A 520 -3.65 -2.47 7.04
N LEU A 521 -3.08 -1.40 6.49
CA LEU A 521 -3.83 -0.22 6.04
C LEU A 521 -4.44 -0.48 4.67
N TYR A 522 -5.45 0.31 4.32
CA TYR A 522 -6.08 0.32 3.00
C TYR A 522 -5.07 0.30 1.85
N ARG A 523 -4.08 1.21 1.87
CA ARG A 523 -3.03 1.33 0.83
C ARG A 523 -2.13 0.10 0.68
N HIS A 524 -2.11 -0.80 1.67
CA HIS A 524 -1.32 -2.03 1.65
C HIS A 524 -2.20 -3.29 1.57
N SER A 525 -3.51 -3.12 1.44
CA SER A 525 -4.47 -4.22 1.45
C SER A 525 -4.90 -4.61 0.05
N LYS A 526 -5.27 -5.89 -0.09
CA LYS A 526 -5.74 -6.50 -1.33
C LYS A 526 -7.11 -7.16 -1.14
N GLY A 527 -7.83 -7.26 -2.25
CA GLY A 527 -9.15 -7.90 -2.30
C GLY A 527 -9.27 -8.89 -3.46
N HIS A 528 -10.23 -8.63 -4.34
CA HIS A 528 -10.62 -9.53 -5.42
C HIS A 528 -9.43 -9.93 -6.31
N GLY A 529 -9.07 -11.22 -6.31
CA GLY A 529 -7.97 -11.74 -7.14
C GLY A 529 -6.57 -11.24 -6.75
N GLY A 530 -6.40 -10.65 -5.56
CA GLY A 530 -5.12 -10.06 -5.13
C GLY A 530 -4.87 -8.64 -5.65
N LEU A 531 -5.88 -7.99 -6.25
CA LEU A 531 -5.80 -6.58 -6.60
C LEU A 531 -5.77 -5.72 -5.33
N ALA A 532 -4.90 -4.72 -5.31
CA ALA A 532 -4.81 -3.72 -4.27
C ALA A 532 -6.13 -2.93 -4.19
N CYS A 533 -6.52 -2.53 -2.98
CA CYS A 533 -7.73 -1.72 -2.81
C CYS A 533 -7.65 -0.41 -3.62
N GLU A 534 -6.47 0.21 -3.69
CA GLU A 534 -6.20 1.44 -4.46
C GLU A 534 -6.45 1.27 -5.95
N ALA A 535 -6.23 0.08 -6.52
CA ALA A 535 -6.47 -0.19 -7.93
C ALA A 535 -7.95 -0.01 -8.31
N CYS A 536 -8.86 -0.28 -7.38
CA CYS A 536 -10.30 -0.10 -7.61
C CYS A 536 -10.80 1.24 -7.08
N HIS A 537 -10.34 1.67 -5.91
CA HIS A 537 -10.92 2.78 -5.16
C HIS A 537 -10.12 4.08 -5.23
N GLY A 538 -8.91 4.08 -5.77
CA GLY A 538 -8.06 5.27 -5.85
C GLY A 538 -7.27 5.52 -4.55
N SER A 539 -6.74 6.71 -4.40
CA SER A 539 -5.93 7.07 -3.23
C SER A 539 -6.80 7.36 -2.00
N THR A 540 -6.29 7.10 -0.79
CA THR A 540 -7.05 7.18 0.48
C THR A 540 -7.83 8.51 0.66
N HIS A 541 -7.19 9.66 0.42
CA HIS A 541 -7.82 10.98 0.54
C HIS A 541 -8.42 11.52 -0.77
N ALA A 542 -8.41 10.72 -1.83
CA ALA A 542 -8.93 11.08 -3.14
C ALA A 542 -9.64 9.89 -3.79
N ILE A 543 -10.53 9.22 -3.04
CA ILE A 543 -11.36 8.12 -3.53
C ILE A 543 -12.35 8.69 -4.55
N TRP A 544 -11.86 8.79 -5.79
CA TRP A 544 -12.44 9.25 -7.05
C TRP A 544 -13.41 10.45 -7.04
N SER A 545 -13.39 11.14 -8.18
CA SER A 545 -14.04 12.41 -8.52
C SER A 545 -13.89 13.51 -7.46
N GLY A 546 -12.69 14.08 -7.34
CA GLY A 546 -12.43 15.33 -6.62
C GLY A 546 -11.91 16.43 -7.53
N ASN A 547 -10.94 16.09 -8.39
CA ASN A 547 -10.33 16.92 -9.42
C ASN A 547 -10.39 16.21 -10.79
N ALA A 548 -10.32 16.97 -11.89
CA ALA A 548 -10.32 16.41 -13.24
C ALA A 548 -9.25 15.33 -13.48
N ASN A 549 -8.04 15.52 -12.92
CA ASN A 549 -6.94 14.56 -13.07
C ASN A 549 -7.11 13.31 -12.19
N ASP A 550 -7.93 13.36 -11.12
CA ASP A 550 -8.24 12.16 -10.33
C ASP A 550 -9.00 11.14 -11.20
N ASP A 551 -9.90 11.58 -12.08
CA ASP A 551 -10.77 10.66 -12.81
C ASP A 551 -10.15 10.06 -14.08
N VAL A 552 -8.95 10.51 -14.47
CA VAL A 552 -8.30 10.07 -15.72
C VAL A 552 -8.05 8.57 -15.72
N ALA A 553 -7.47 8.02 -14.65
CA ALA A 553 -7.15 6.61 -14.55
C ALA A 553 -8.42 5.75 -14.65
N ALA A 554 -9.44 6.05 -13.85
CA ALA A 554 -10.72 5.33 -13.89
C ALA A 554 -11.35 5.39 -15.29
N THR A 555 -11.38 6.58 -15.91
CA THR A 555 -11.96 6.78 -17.24
C THR A 555 -11.22 5.97 -18.31
N GLN A 556 -9.89 5.93 -18.28
CA GLN A 556 -9.09 5.12 -19.20
C GLN A 556 -9.33 3.61 -19.03
N LEU A 557 -9.55 3.17 -17.78
CA LEU A 557 -9.71 1.75 -17.45
C LEU A 557 -11.11 1.21 -17.79
N GLN A 558 -12.16 1.96 -17.46
CA GLN A 558 -13.55 1.48 -17.53
C GLN A 558 -14.50 2.35 -18.38
N GLY A 559 -14.03 3.49 -18.88
CA GLY A 559 -14.84 4.41 -19.71
C GLY A 559 -15.68 5.42 -18.93
N HIS A 560 -15.60 5.44 -17.61
CA HIS A 560 -16.24 6.43 -16.75
C HIS A 560 -15.44 6.68 -15.46
N SER A 561 -15.69 7.82 -14.81
CA SER A 561 -15.09 8.18 -13.54
C SER A 561 -15.61 7.34 -12.37
N GLY A 562 -14.94 7.42 -11.23
CA GLY A 562 -15.34 6.72 -10.01
C GLY A 562 -14.66 5.35 -9.82
N THR A 563 -15.12 4.63 -8.80
CA THR A 563 -14.61 3.30 -8.45
C THR A 563 -14.64 2.36 -9.66
N VAL A 564 -13.55 1.63 -9.89
CA VAL A 564 -13.47 0.63 -10.96
C VAL A 564 -14.38 -0.54 -10.61
N GLY A 565 -15.47 -0.69 -11.37
CA GLY A 565 -16.46 -1.76 -11.18
C GLY A 565 -16.88 -2.47 -12.46
N GLU A 566 -16.42 -2.02 -13.63
CA GLU A 566 -16.65 -2.77 -14.87
C GLU A 566 -15.78 -4.02 -14.91
N CYS A 567 -16.39 -5.20 -14.82
CA CYS A 567 -15.69 -6.48 -14.86
C CYS A 567 -14.83 -6.63 -16.13
N SER A 568 -15.24 -6.03 -17.25
CA SER A 568 -14.50 -6.01 -18.51
C SER A 568 -13.15 -5.30 -18.43
N THR A 569 -12.91 -4.51 -17.39
CA THR A 569 -11.59 -3.93 -17.11
C THR A 569 -10.54 -5.02 -16.93
N CYS A 570 -10.89 -6.12 -16.25
CA CYS A 570 -9.94 -7.20 -15.92
C CYS A 570 -10.29 -8.55 -16.58
N HIS A 571 -11.51 -8.73 -17.09
CA HIS A 571 -11.96 -9.98 -17.68
C HIS A 571 -12.30 -9.79 -19.16
N LEU A 572 -11.60 -10.47 -20.09
CA LEU A 572 -11.98 -10.47 -21.52
C LEU A 572 -13.37 -11.07 -21.73
N SER A 573 -13.68 -12.09 -20.93
CA SER A 573 -14.98 -12.74 -20.86
C SER A 573 -15.50 -12.60 -19.44
N PRO A 574 -16.13 -11.45 -19.09
CA PRO A 574 -16.69 -11.25 -17.76
C PRO A 574 -17.65 -12.38 -17.40
N PRO A 575 -17.67 -12.82 -16.13
CA PRO A 575 -18.71 -13.74 -15.66
C PRO A 575 -20.09 -13.16 -15.98
N THR A 576 -21.04 -14.01 -16.33
CA THR A 576 -22.43 -13.59 -16.56
C THR A 576 -23.34 -13.87 -15.36
N MET A 577 -22.86 -14.64 -14.38
CA MET A 577 -23.58 -15.04 -13.16
C MET A 577 -22.63 -15.18 -11.95
N GLY A 578 -23.23 -15.29 -10.76
CA GLY A 578 -22.55 -15.52 -9.49
C GLY A 578 -22.26 -14.25 -8.69
N LEU A 579 -21.88 -14.45 -7.42
CA LEU A 579 -21.57 -13.41 -6.43
C LEU A 579 -20.07 -13.36 -6.10
N GLY A 580 -19.20 -13.86 -7.00
CA GLY A 580 -17.77 -13.99 -6.78
C GLY A 580 -16.94 -12.72 -6.98
N GLY A 581 -17.60 -11.59 -7.26
CA GLY A 581 -16.95 -10.30 -7.43
C GLY A 581 -16.44 -9.70 -6.10
N PRO A 582 -15.78 -8.52 -6.16
CA PRO A 582 -15.36 -7.81 -4.97
C PRO A 582 -16.55 -7.58 -4.03
N HIS A 583 -16.36 -7.75 -2.71
CA HIS A 583 -17.39 -7.56 -1.68
C HIS A 583 -18.68 -8.40 -1.84
N GLY A 584 -18.65 -9.45 -2.66
CA GLY A 584 -19.82 -10.27 -2.98
C GLY A 584 -20.67 -9.72 -4.14
N MET A 585 -20.12 -8.81 -4.93
CA MET A 585 -20.81 -8.23 -6.08
C MET A 585 -21.00 -9.25 -7.21
N HIS A 586 -22.08 -9.09 -7.96
CA HIS A 586 -22.34 -9.80 -9.21
C HIS A 586 -21.98 -8.93 -10.43
N PRO A 587 -21.81 -9.55 -11.62
CA PRO A 587 -21.72 -8.83 -12.87
C PRO A 587 -22.97 -7.98 -13.13
N VAL A 588 -22.82 -6.82 -13.76
CA VAL A 588 -23.96 -5.97 -14.15
C VAL A 588 -24.06 -5.98 -15.69
N GLY A 589 -25.24 -6.28 -16.21
CA GLY A 589 -25.50 -6.31 -17.65
C GLY A 589 -26.71 -7.15 -18.04
N ASP A 590 -27.08 -7.08 -19.31
CA ASP A 590 -28.23 -7.81 -19.88
C ASP A 590 -28.15 -9.34 -19.68
N ALA A 591 -26.94 -9.90 -19.74
CA ALA A 591 -26.73 -11.32 -19.48
C ALA A 591 -27.07 -11.70 -18.02
N TRP A 592 -26.65 -10.87 -17.06
CA TRP A 592 -27.02 -11.04 -15.66
C TRP A 592 -28.54 -10.89 -15.48
N VAL A 593 -29.15 -9.83 -16.04
CA VAL A 593 -30.59 -9.61 -15.89
C VAL A 593 -31.41 -10.80 -16.40
N ARG A 594 -31.00 -11.44 -17.50
CA ARG A 594 -31.68 -12.65 -18.01
C ARG A 594 -31.49 -13.91 -17.16
N ALA A 595 -30.41 -13.99 -16.38
CA ALA A 595 -29.98 -15.24 -15.76
C ALA A 595 -30.03 -15.21 -14.22
N HIS A 596 -30.13 -14.03 -13.60
CA HIS A 596 -30.07 -13.88 -12.14
C HIS A 596 -31.22 -14.57 -11.39
N SER A 597 -32.32 -14.90 -12.06
CA SER A 597 -33.42 -15.65 -11.44
C SER A 597 -32.94 -17.00 -10.90
N ALA A 598 -32.01 -17.68 -11.59
CA ALA A 598 -31.45 -18.93 -11.11
C ALA A 598 -30.63 -18.76 -9.82
N VAL A 599 -29.97 -17.60 -9.65
CA VAL A 599 -29.24 -17.28 -8.41
C VAL A 599 -30.23 -16.97 -7.28
N ALA A 600 -31.26 -16.18 -7.57
CA ALA A 600 -32.30 -15.83 -6.60
C ALA A 600 -33.15 -17.04 -6.16
N GLU A 601 -33.48 -17.95 -7.08
CA GLU A 601 -34.21 -19.19 -6.78
C GLU A 601 -33.39 -20.16 -5.94
N ALA A 602 -32.06 -20.18 -6.10
CA ALA A 602 -31.17 -21.00 -5.30
C ALA A 602 -31.03 -20.48 -3.86
N ASP A 603 -30.84 -19.16 -3.70
CA ASP A 603 -30.80 -18.50 -2.39
C ASP A 603 -31.13 -17.00 -2.52
N LEU A 604 -32.39 -16.66 -2.29
CA LEU A 604 -32.83 -15.27 -2.32
C LEU A 604 -32.18 -14.43 -1.20
N THR A 605 -31.81 -15.05 -0.08
CA THR A 605 -31.23 -14.33 1.07
C THR A 605 -29.83 -13.82 0.77
N ALA A 606 -29.12 -14.43 -0.18
CA ALA A 606 -27.81 -13.99 -0.64
C ALA A 606 -27.83 -12.55 -1.21
N CYS A 607 -28.97 -12.09 -1.72
CA CYS A 607 -29.13 -10.73 -2.25
C CYS A 607 -29.32 -9.67 -1.15
N GLN A 608 -29.79 -10.07 0.04
CA GLN A 608 -30.26 -9.14 1.06
C GLN A 608 -29.15 -8.22 1.56
N ALA A 609 -27.92 -8.71 1.70
CA ALA A 609 -26.81 -7.92 2.23
C ALA A 609 -26.63 -6.57 1.51
N CYS A 610 -26.77 -6.56 0.18
CA CYS A 610 -26.63 -5.36 -0.64
C CYS A 610 -27.98 -4.74 -1.02
N HIS A 611 -29.00 -5.56 -1.29
CA HIS A 611 -30.29 -5.09 -1.80
C HIS A 611 -31.34 -4.84 -0.71
N GLY A 612 -31.01 -5.04 0.56
CA GLY A 612 -31.93 -4.87 1.68
C GLY A 612 -32.75 -6.13 1.95
N THR A 613 -33.20 -6.30 3.19
CA THR A 613 -34.14 -7.38 3.57
C THR A 613 -35.53 -7.21 2.95
N ASP A 614 -35.84 -6.00 2.46
CA ASP A 614 -37.03 -5.66 1.71
C ASP A 614 -36.82 -5.68 0.18
N TYR A 615 -35.60 -5.98 -0.29
CA TYR A 615 -35.20 -6.05 -1.69
C TYR A 615 -35.43 -4.75 -2.50
N ARG A 616 -35.54 -3.61 -1.83
CA ARG A 616 -35.74 -2.30 -2.49
C ARG A 616 -34.43 -1.65 -2.95
N GLY A 617 -33.30 -2.16 -2.50
CA GLY A 617 -31.97 -1.61 -2.73
C GLY A 617 -31.49 -0.79 -1.54
N THR A 618 -30.18 -0.85 -1.29
CA THR A 618 -29.47 0.05 -0.36
C THR A 618 -28.37 0.81 -1.11
N VAL A 619 -27.64 1.69 -0.41
CA VAL A 619 -26.46 2.36 -0.98
C VAL A 619 -25.40 1.38 -1.50
N LEU A 620 -25.39 0.12 -1.03
CA LEU A 620 -24.48 -0.94 -1.48
C LEU A 620 -24.86 -1.51 -2.86
N SER A 621 -26.10 -1.31 -3.30
CA SER A 621 -26.62 -1.75 -4.60
C SER A 621 -26.69 -0.64 -5.64
N ARG A 622 -25.99 0.46 -5.42
CA ARG A 622 -26.02 1.63 -6.31
C ARG A 622 -25.36 1.33 -7.66
N MET A 623 -25.96 1.83 -8.73
CA MET A 623 -25.31 1.80 -10.06
C MET A 623 -24.05 2.67 -10.08
N PHE A 624 -22.94 2.16 -10.60
CA PHE A 624 -21.71 2.97 -10.77
C PHE A 624 -21.77 3.84 -12.01
N ALA A 625 -22.44 3.38 -13.06
CA ALA A 625 -22.65 4.11 -14.30
C ALA A 625 -24.11 4.00 -14.75
N THR A 626 -24.58 4.99 -15.51
CA THR A 626 -25.90 4.93 -16.14
C THR A 626 -25.91 3.85 -17.21
N ARG A 627 -26.90 2.95 -17.17
CA ARG A 627 -27.03 1.84 -18.12
C ARG A 627 -28.47 1.63 -18.53
N THR A 628 -28.68 1.20 -19.78
CA THR A 628 -29.95 0.65 -20.22
C THR A 628 -29.86 -0.87 -20.20
N LEU A 629 -30.64 -1.50 -19.34
CA LEU A 629 -30.69 -2.95 -19.15
C LEU A 629 -32.08 -3.45 -19.51
N MET A 630 -32.20 -4.39 -20.46
CA MET A 630 -33.50 -4.92 -20.92
C MET A 630 -34.54 -3.83 -21.24
N GLY A 631 -34.09 -2.72 -21.85
CA GLY A 631 -34.95 -1.60 -22.22
C GLY A 631 -35.32 -0.64 -21.09
N ARG A 632 -34.79 -0.82 -19.87
CA ARG A 632 -34.96 0.10 -18.73
C ARG A 632 -33.66 0.83 -18.44
N THR A 633 -33.71 2.16 -18.33
CA THR A 633 -32.53 2.96 -17.98
C THR A 633 -32.44 3.14 -16.47
N LEU A 634 -31.33 2.70 -15.88
CA LEU A 634 -30.96 2.92 -14.49
C LEU A 634 -29.82 3.93 -14.45
N THR A 635 -30.01 5.03 -13.74
CA THR A 635 -29.03 6.11 -13.63
C THR A 635 -27.93 5.79 -12.62
N ALA A 636 -26.72 6.30 -12.85
CA ALA A 636 -25.64 6.23 -11.88
C ALA A 636 -26.10 6.77 -10.50
N GLY A 637 -25.66 6.11 -9.42
CA GLY A 637 -26.03 6.43 -8.05
C GLY A 637 -27.36 5.83 -7.57
N THR A 638 -28.25 5.37 -8.46
CA THR A 638 -29.54 4.78 -8.06
C THR A 638 -29.34 3.45 -7.34
N PRO A 639 -29.82 3.29 -6.08
CA PRO A 639 -29.94 1.99 -5.43
C PRO A 639 -30.88 1.08 -6.22
N VAL A 640 -30.38 -0.08 -6.66
CA VAL A 640 -31.18 -1.02 -7.45
C VAL A 640 -31.73 -2.11 -6.54
N GLY A 641 -32.99 -2.47 -6.74
CA GLY A 641 -33.67 -3.57 -6.05
C GLY A 641 -34.64 -4.28 -6.98
N CYS A 642 -35.21 -5.41 -6.55
CA CYS A 642 -36.06 -6.26 -7.41
C CYS A 642 -37.26 -5.50 -7.99
N PHE A 643 -37.84 -4.58 -7.22
CA PHE A 643 -38.99 -3.76 -7.61
C PHE A 643 -38.74 -2.80 -8.78
N HIS A 644 -37.49 -2.57 -9.16
CA HIS A 644 -37.18 -1.80 -10.37
C HIS A 644 -37.54 -2.54 -11.65
N CYS A 645 -37.54 -3.87 -11.61
CA CYS A 645 -37.76 -4.76 -12.76
C CYS A 645 -39.03 -5.62 -12.60
N HIS A 646 -39.37 -5.97 -11.37
CA HIS A 646 -40.39 -6.95 -11.00
C HIS A 646 -41.46 -6.32 -10.08
N ASN A 647 -42.57 -7.03 -9.86
CA ASN A 647 -43.61 -6.62 -8.89
C ASN A 647 -43.37 -7.21 -7.48
N GLY A 648 -42.16 -7.70 -7.21
CA GLY A 648 -41.78 -8.41 -6.00
C GLY A 648 -40.32 -8.88 -6.07
N PRO A 649 -39.78 -9.45 -4.97
CA PRO A 649 -38.49 -10.10 -4.97
C PRO A 649 -38.44 -11.34 -5.86
#